data_AF-A0A2G9M4L0-F1
#
_entry.id   AF-A0A2G9M4L0-F1
#
_cell.length_a   1.000
_cell.length_b   1.000
_cell.length_c   1.000
_cell.angle_alpha   90.00
_cell.angle_beta   90.00
_cell.angle_gamma   90.00
#
_symmetry.space_group_name_H-M   'P 1'
#
loop_
_entity.id
_entity.type
_entity.pdbx_description
1 polymer ?
#
loop_
_entity_poly.entity_id
_entity_poly.type
_entity_poly.pdbx_seq_one_letter_code
_entity_poly.pdbx_strand_id
1 'polypeptide(L)'
;MERVEEEKKENLEETAEKPVMKSDEEVIDFSTFKNLFKKKKKAAKHEEQPIQPLPHEKEKIIEAPSDDSETISLSALKEKSKSFFKKENRRKGSHQSAGDHEGPSFNFDSVKGFARKNQKWLIPVALIFLAMLVSFHFRMMPSDLPITEDWAQSTVYNYYQNNMQSQVNQQYPNLPQQNRDALVNTEFQKFLTDNADSVQQQIDQVSQEFKGQFQDENGDTYLLAIDPYLWYSEMRNVINYGHLGDKIIDGESYFSLRDGRLDKKASFQLHPYIAAYFYKFMSVFDRDISLMRALFLLPAVLIALALIPIFFIGRRLAGNVGGFFAAILLAINGPLLGRTPAGFADTDPYNILFPLLIIWLFIEAFYARDLKKKIAYLAGSGLFVGAFAVTWSGWTYVELIIAGIFGAWLLIRVAIDYYKERNEKKWWKKVATDLKAPFFTFIGFLVSSGIFAALFGRFTQFYGALSRTISFTNIKEVGIKTIWPNVLTTVAEFNTTSFSNIVDQMGGKPLFTLAVLGALLLLVKRVGEEKRNYFDFIMLAVWFTATAYAFTKGTRFAILMAPPFALAIGAFSGRIYYKGSLMVKENINLDRRIAKGLAILLICLFLITPFASAKQVAITEVPSMNDAWYTALTKIRDDTPDSIITSWWDFGHWFVAIGQRRVTFDGGDQGERIHWVGRTLLSDNEAESVGILRMLNCVQETAPHKLDEYTHDSLKSIQMLYQVFPISSRSQALQKYQELGLTKEQAEVMIEYTHCQDLLPNYYITSDDMVGKAGVWGHFGSWDFEKSTMFQTTKKMSREDAVKYLMEKFGMTEEQAHKTHGEIQAASGDQWIAPWPGYLTSPRACEKLSENEISCQAQSNGGIIPLKINIDTMTVTVEGNDEVTVNSLVYPTPSGVQVKEFEGEKVGASVVLIPNGERYNFLLADPLQAKSMFTKLFFLNGEGSKCFQKFDERNLVTGGAIMTWKVDYSCSQGNIVQ
;
A
#
# COMPACT_ATOMS: atom_id res chain seq x y z
N MET A 1 -19.49 3.52 75.36
CA MET A 1 -20.84 3.02 75.73
C MET A 1 -21.18 1.94 74.71
N GLU A 2 -20.60 0.76 74.81
CA GLU A 2 -21.08 -0.39 75.61
C GLU A 2 -22.56 -0.72 75.36
N ARG A 3 -22.81 -1.74 74.52
CA ARG A 3 -23.58 -2.98 74.81
C ARG A 3 -23.70 -3.82 73.52
N VAL A 4 -23.08 -5.00 73.42
CA VAL A 4 -23.52 -6.33 73.93
C VAL A 4 -24.39 -7.06 72.90
N GLU A 5 -23.80 -8.07 72.23
CA GLU A 5 -24.28 -9.47 72.06
C GLU A 5 -24.97 -9.66 70.70
N GLU A 6 -24.86 -10.74 69.94
CA GLU A 6 -24.31 -12.09 70.11
C GLU A 6 -24.26 -12.74 68.70
N GLU A 7 -23.33 -13.69 68.50
CA GLU A 7 -23.42 -14.87 67.63
C GLU A 7 -23.81 -14.70 66.13
N LYS A 8 -23.14 -15.28 65.13
CA LYS A 8 -22.17 -16.37 65.04
C LYS A 8 -21.70 -16.40 63.58
N LYS A 9 -20.38 -16.48 63.41
CA LYS A 9 -19.63 -17.44 62.57
C LYS A 9 -19.94 -17.48 61.06
N GLU A 10 -18.97 -17.51 60.17
CA GLU A 10 -17.52 -17.64 60.24
C GLU A 10 -17.08 -17.37 58.78
N ASN A 11 -16.26 -16.34 58.55
CA ASN A 11 -14.82 -16.41 58.30
C ASN A 11 -14.45 -16.69 56.84
N LEU A 12 -13.47 -16.04 56.21
CA LEU A 12 -12.51 -14.96 56.50
C LEU A 12 -11.99 -14.59 55.07
N GLU A 13 -11.88 -13.32 54.66
CA GLU A 13 -10.77 -12.41 55.00
C GLU A 13 -9.38 -13.03 54.72
N GLU A 14 -8.39 -12.34 54.16
CA GLU A 14 -8.30 -11.02 53.54
C GLU A 14 -6.85 -10.88 53.04
N THR A 15 -6.64 -9.88 52.18
CA THR A 15 -5.46 -9.00 52.06
C THR A 15 -4.02 -9.55 52.00
N ALA A 16 -3.44 -9.26 50.83
CA ALA A 16 -2.21 -8.48 50.64
C ALA A 16 -1.18 -8.38 51.77
N GLU A 17 0.06 -8.80 51.47
CA GLU A 17 1.21 -7.89 51.29
C GLU A 17 2.41 -8.62 50.64
N LYS A 18 3.23 -7.84 49.90
CA LYS A 18 4.52 -8.20 49.26
C LYS A 18 5.46 -8.93 50.25
N PRO A 19 6.45 -9.79 49.85
CA PRO A 19 7.64 -9.31 49.11
C PRO A 19 8.58 -10.35 48.41
N VAL A 20 9.67 -9.81 47.83
CA VAL A 20 11.03 -10.40 47.64
C VAL A 20 11.27 -11.46 46.53
N MET A 21 12.10 -11.04 45.57
CA MET A 21 12.92 -11.89 44.69
C MET A 21 13.80 -12.87 45.49
N LYS A 22 13.69 -14.16 45.17
CA LYS A 22 14.81 -15.11 45.26
C LYS A 22 14.85 -15.95 43.99
N SER A 23 16.04 -15.97 43.43
CA SER A 23 16.52 -16.83 42.35
C SER A 23 16.46 -18.30 42.78
N ASP A 24 15.75 -19.13 42.02
CA ASP A 24 16.01 -20.56 41.97
C ASP A 24 16.30 -20.94 40.52
N GLU A 25 17.57 -21.27 40.30
CA GLU A 25 18.08 -21.94 39.10
C GLU A 25 17.54 -23.38 39.09
N GLU A 26 16.60 -23.68 38.20
CA GLU A 26 16.34 -25.06 37.80
C GLU A 26 17.19 -25.40 36.56
N VAL A 27 18.29 -26.10 36.85
CA VAL A 27 19.15 -26.78 35.89
C VAL A 27 18.34 -27.86 35.17
N ILE A 28 18.05 -27.65 33.89
CA ILE A 28 17.49 -28.69 33.02
C ILE A 28 18.62 -29.62 32.58
N ASP A 29 18.56 -30.86 33.06
CA ASP A 29 19.42 -31.98 32.71
C ASP A 29 19.26 -32.38 31.22
N PHE A 30 20.33 -32.20 30.45
CA PHE A 30 20.43 -32.57 29.03
C PHE A 30 20.93 -34.02 28.79
N SER A 31 20.82 -34.91 29.78
CA SER A 31 21.33 -36.29 29.66
C SER A 31 20.58 -37.19 28.67
N THR A 32 19.42 -36.79 28.15
CA THR A 32 18.59 -37.63 27.26
C THR A 32 18.79 -37.41 25.75
N PHE A 33 19.64 -36.47 25.32
CA PHE A 33 19.85 -36.18 23.89
C PHE A 33 21.10 -36.83 23.27
N LYS A 34 21.82 -37.68 24.02
CA LYS A 34 23.10 -38.26 23.59
C LYS A 34 23.01 -39.65 22.93
N ASN A 35 21.81 -40.21 22.75
CA ASN A 35 21.62 -41.59 22.27
C ASN A 35 21.15 -41.76 20.81
N LEU A 36 21.10 -40.69 20.00
CA LEU A 36 20.60 -40.79 18.61
C LEU A 36 21.65 -40.75 17.50
N PHE A 37 22.93 -40.60 17.83
CA PHE A 37 24.02 -40.70 16.84
C PHE A 37 25.17 -41.59 17.34
N LYS A 38 24.97 -42.91 17.28
CA LYS A 38 26.08 -43.89 17.22
C LYS A 38 25.60 -45.25 16.71
N LYS A 39 25.61 -45.43 15.39
CA LYS A 39 25.88 -46.76 14.80
C LYS A 39 26.67 -46.61 13.51
N LYS A 40 27.84 -47.27 13.52
CA LYS A 40 28.84 -47.49 12.45
C LYS A 40 29.84 -46.36 12.20
N LYS A 41 30.98 -46.43 12.89
CA LYS A 41 32.25 -46.95 12.31
C LYS A 41 33.31 -47.19 13.40
N LYS A 42 33.78 -48.45 13.47
CA LYS A 42 35.12 -48.87 13.92
C LYS A 42 36.15 -48.25 12.94
N ALA A 43 37.42 -47.96 13.24
CA ALA A 43 38.31 -48.14 14.37
C ALA A 43 39.55 -47.24 14.12
N ALA A 44 40.33 -47.01 15.18
CA ALA A 44 41.79 -46.75 15.25
C ALA A 44 42.14 -45.57 16.19
N LYS A 45 43.03 -45.89 17.14
CA LYS A 45 43.67 -45.08 18.19
C LYS A 45 44.69 -44.10 17.55
N HIS A 46 45.17 -43.00 18.15
CA HIS A 46 45.86 -42.83 19.43
C HIS A 46 46.04 -41.33 19.76
N GLU A 47 46.10 -41.04 21.07
CA GLU A 47 46.92 -40.05 21.81
C GLU A 47 46.66 -38.52 21.82
N GLU A 48 46.43 -38.07 23.06
CA GLU A 48 46.52 -36.75 23.73
C GLU A 48 47.96 -36.16 23.61
N GLN A 49 48.33 -34.87 23.74
CA GLN A 49 47.92 -33.72 24.58
C GLN A 49 48.83 -32.47 24.17
N PRO A 50 48.96 -31.31 24.88
CA PRO A 50 48.25 -30.04 24.59
C PRO A 50 49.09 -28.70 24.60
N ILE A 51 48.40 -27.52 24.51
CA ILE A 51 48.72 -26.16 25.09
C ILE A 51 49.50 -25.05 24.29
N GLN A 52 48.76 -23.97 23.93
CA GLN A 52 48.97 -22.48 24.02
C GLN A 52 50.17 -21.73 23.32
N PRO A 53 50.31 -20.37 23.37
CA PRO A 53 49.61 -19.32 22.56
C PRO A 53 50.55 -18.25 21.88
N LEU A 54 50.01 -17.46 20.91
CA LEU A 54 50.31 -16.07 20.37
C LEU A 54 51.73 -15.42 20.53
N PRO A 55 52.27 -14.55 19.61
CA PRO A 55 51.62 -13.33 19.06
C PRO A 55 52.11 -12.75 17.68
N HIS A 56 51.58 -11.56 17.32
CA HIS A 56 51.84 -10.59 16.23
C HIS A 56 53.25 -10.48 15.58
N GLU A 57 53.37 -10.16 14.28
CA GLU A 57 53.44 -8.81 13.65
C GLU A 57 54.02 -8.83 12.20
N LYS A 58 53.57 -7.86 11.36
CA LYS A 58 54.22 -7.18 10.22
C LYS A 58 54.32 -7.81 8.80
N GLU A 59 53.99 -6.93 7.85
CA GLU A 59 53.91 -7.05 6.39
C GLU A 59 55.25 -7.31 5.68
N LYS A 60 55.22 -8.10 4.61
CA LYS A 60 55.91 -7.80 3.34
C LYS A 60 55.36 -8.64 2.18
N ILE A 61 55.22 -7.96 1.04
CA ILE A 61 54.71 -8.38 -0.27
C ILE A 61 55.70 -9.36 -0.92
N ILE A 62 55.19 -10.45 -1.54
CA ILE A 62 55.44 -10.94 -2.92
C ILE A 62 55.08 -12.45 -3.03
N GLU A 63 54.28 -12.77 -4.06
CA GLU A 63 54.01 -14.06 -4.71
C GLU A 63 53.30 -15.19 -3.95
N ALA A 64 52.03 -15.40 -4.33
CA ALA A 64 51.19 -16.54 -3.91
C ALA A 64 51.39 -17.76 -4.82
N PRO A 65 51.67 -18.96 -4.25
CA PRO A 65 51.44 -20.23 -4.90
C PRO A 65 50.00 -20.72 -4.66
N SER A 66 49.61 -21.58 -5.58
CA SER A 66 48.30 -22.17 -5.88
C SER A 66 47.68 -23.10 -4.84
N ASP A 67 46.35 -23.08 -4.84
CA ASP A 67 45.36 -24.13 -4.53
C ASP A 67 45.37 -24.82 -3.15
N ASP A 68 44.27 -24.61 -2.41
CA ASP A 68 43.33 -25.70 -2.08
C ASP A 68 42.05 -25.10 -1.43
N SER A 69 41.02 -24.89 -2.24
CA SER A 69 39.63 -24.80 -1.75
C SER A 69 38.71 -25.49 -2.75
N GLU A 70 38.01 -26.52 -2.27
CA GLU A 70 37.07 -27.35 -3.04
C GLU A 70 35.97 -26.51 -3.69
N THR A 71 36.20 -26.09 -4.93
CA THR A 71 35.16 -25.65 -5.85
C THR A 71 34.23 -26.82 -6.16
N ILE A 72 32.93 -26.63 -5.92
CA ILE A 72 31.87 -27.50 -6.42
C ILE A 72 31.90 -27.43 -7.95
N SER A 73 32.51 -28.43 -8.56
CA SER A 73 32.62 -28.55 -10.01
C SER A 73 31.27 -28.84 -10.67
N LEU A 74 30.81 -27.88 -11.46
CA LEU A 74 29.70 -28.01 -12.43
C LEU A 74 29.97 -29.02 -13.56
N SER A 75 31.12 -29.72 -13.57
CA SER A 75 31.42 -30.76 -14.57
C SER A 75 30.55 -32.02 -14.42
N ALA A 76 30.03 -32.31 -13.22
CA ALA A 76 29.15 -33.47 -12.98
C ALA A 76 27.74 -33.32 -13.59
N LEU A 77 27.31 -32.09 -13.92
CA LEU A 77 26.08 -31.82 -14.67
C LEU A 77 26.29 -31.93 -16.19
N LYS A 78 27.54 -31.86 -16.67
CA LYS A 78 27.90 -31.95 -18.10
C LYS A 78 28.10 -33.38 -18.58
N GLU A 79 28.41 -34.33 -17.69
CA GLU A 79 28.51 -35.76 -18.07
C GLU A 79 27.16 -36.50 -18.12
N LYS A 80 26.17 -36.08 -17.32
CA LYS A 80 24.81 -36.65 -17.39
C LYS A 80 24.01 -36.21 -18.62
N SER A 81 24.40 -35.12 -19.30
CA SER A 81 23.79 -34.74 -20.59
C SER A 81 24.41 -35.49 -21.78
N LYS A 82 25.67 -35.93 -21.68
CA LYS A 82 26.36 -36.71 -22.72
C LYS A 82 25.88 -38.16 -22.83
N SER A 83 25.32 -38.76 -21.77
CA SER A 83 24.77 -40.13 -21.83
C SER A 83 23.38 -40.20 -22.49
N PHE A 84 22.76 -39.06 -22.82
CA PHE A 84 21.43 -39.01 -23.47
C PHE A 84 21.51 -39.15 -25.00
N PHE A 85 22.70 -39.00 -25.59
CA PHE A 85 22.91 -39.00 -27.05
C PHE A 85 23.64 -40.22 -27.62
N LYS A 86 23.81 -41.30 -26.84
CA LYS A 86 24.54 -42.50 -27.32
C LYS A 86 23.76 -43.79 -27.09
N LYS A 87 22.64 -43.97 -27.80
CA LYS A 87 22.09 -45.32 -28.05
C LYS A 87 21.11 -45.35 -29.25
N GLU A 88 21.52 -46.09 -30.29
CA GLU A 88 20.87 -46.48 -31.57
C GLU A 88 21.66 -45.90 -32.76
N ASN A 89 22.49 -46.64 -33.50
CA ASN A 89 22.18 -47.85 -34.25
C ASN A 89 23.39 -48.78 -34.44
N ARG A 90 23.21 -50.08 -34.19
CA ARG A 90 23.98 -51.15 -34.84
C ARG A 90 23.02 -51.91 -35.75
N ARG A 91 23.10 -51.70 -37.06
CA ARG A 91 22.90 -52.73 -38.10
C ARG A 91 23.42 -52.20 -39.45
N LYS A 92 24.07 -53.13 -40.15
CA LYS A 92 24.99 -52.98 -41.29
C LYS A 92 24.27 -52.64 -42.60
N GLY A 93 25.00 -52.03 -43.55
CA GLY A 93 24.86 -52.38 -44.98
C GLY A 93 24.87 -51.25 -46.01
N SER A 94 26.08 -50.88 -46.46
CA SER A 94 26.51 -50.53 -47.84
C SER A 94 25.94 -49.36 -48.67
N HIS A 95 26.92 -48.56 -49.13
CA HIS A 95 27.09 -47.83 -50.40
C HIS A 95 26.86 -46.29 -50.51
N GLN A 96 27.95 -45.67 -51.02
CA GLN A 96 28.27 -44.33 -51.58
C GLN A 96 27.10 -43.45 -52.08
N SER A 97 27.17 -42.11 -52.17
CA SER A 97 28.29 -41.21 -52.49
C SER A 97 28.15 -39.80 -51.88
N ALA A 98 29.21 -38.99 -52.05
CA ALA A 98 29.41 -37.62 -51.59
C ALA A 98 28.47 -36.55 -52.19
N GLY A 99 28.28 -35.45 -51.45
CA GLY A 99 27.71 -34.19 -51.92
C GLY A 99 27.25 -33.29 -50.76
N ASP A 100 27.91 -32.12 -50.65
CA ASP A 100 27.48 -30.86 -50.02
C ASP A 100 27.58 -30.62 -48.50
N HIS A 101 28.45 -29.65 -48.19
CA HIS A 101 28.54 -28.93 -46.93
C HIS A 101 27.31 -28.03 -46.75
N GLU A 102 26.35 -28.45 -45.94
CA GLU A 102 25.42 -27.54 -45.28
C GLU A 102 25.78 -27.42 -43.80
N GLY A 103 25.85 -26.19 -43.28
CA GLY A 103 25.94 -25.92 -41.84
C GLY A 103 24.81 -26.62 -41.08
N PRO A 104 24.88 -26.76 -39.74
CA PRO A 104 23.96 -27.61 -38.99
C PRO A 104 22.51 -27.18 -39.23
N SER A 105 21.82 -27.90 -40.12
CA SER A 105 20.43 -27.63 -40.45
C SER A 105 19.61 -27.99 -39.22
N PHE A 106 18.85 -27.01 -38.72
CA PHE A 106 17.99 -27.20 -37.57
C PHE A 106 16.91 -28.24 -37.93
N ASN A 107 17.13 -29.49 -37.51
CA ASN A 107 16.29 -30.61 -37.92
C ASN A 107 14.92 -30.53 -37.23
N PHE A 108 13.96 -29.95 -37.93
CA PHE A 108 12.57 -29.77 -37.47
C PHE A 108 11.89 -31.09 -37.08
N ASP A 109 12.27 -32.22 -37.68
CA ASP A 109 11.67 -33.52 -37.38
C ASP A 109 12.19 -34.11 -36.07
N SER A 110 13.44 -33.83 -35.72
CA SER A 110 14.00 -34.18 -34.40
C SER A 110 13.30 -33.41 -33.27
N VAL A 111 13.00 -32.12 -33.49
CA VAL A 111 12.26 -31.26 -32.55
C VAL A 111 10.81 -31.71 -32.43
N LYS A 112 10.14 -32.01 -33.56
CA LYS A 112 8.77 -32.57 -33.55
C LYS A 112 8.72 -33.93 -32.85
N GLY A 113 9.71 -34.80 -33.07
CA GLY A 113 9.85 -36.09 -32.42
C GLY A 113 10.03 -35.96 -30.90
N PHE A 114 10.91 -35.06 -30.47
CA PHE A 114 11.12 -34.73 -29.06
C PHE A 114 9.87 -34.16 -28.42
N ALA A 115 9.20 -33.21 -29.07
CA ALA A 115 7.97 -32.57 -28.58
C ALA A 115 6.83 -33.58 -28.42
N ARG A 116 6.62 -34.47 -29.40
CA ARG A 116 5.62 -35.54 -29.32
C ARG A 116 5.90 -36.52 -28.18
N LYS A 117 7.16 -36.89 -27.97
CA LYS A 117 7.59 -37.79 -26.88
C LYS A 117 7.38 -37.16 -25.49
N ASN A 118 7.58 -35.86 -25.37
CA ASN A 118 7.60 -35.12 -24.11
C ASN A 118 6.36 -34.24 -23.85
N GLN A 119 5.34 -34.32 -24.72
CA GLN A 119 4.14 -33.47 -24.69
C GLN A 119 3.42 -33.40 -23.33
N LYS A 120 3.49 -34.46 -22.50
CA LYS A 120 2.81 -34.53 -21.19
C LYS A 120 3.30 -33.49 -20.19
N TRP A 121 4.55 -33.03 -20.31
CA TRP A 121 5.13 -32.00 -19.44
C TRP A 121 5.46 -30.71 -20.22
N LEU A 122 5.86 -30.80 -21.49
CA LEU A 122 6.12 -29.63 -22.32
C LEU A 122 4.90 -28.73 -22.52
N ILE A 123 3.71 -29.31 -22.73
CA ILE A 123 2.48 -28.51 -22.92
C ILE A 123 2.15 -27.69 -21.67
N PRO A 124 2.06 -28.29 -20.45
CA PRO A 124 1.90 -27.51 -19.23
C PRO A 124 2.93 -26.38 -19.06
N VAL A 125 4.21 -26.67 -19.29
CA VAL A 125 5.28 -25.66 -19.16
C VAL A 125 5.10 -24.52 -20.15
N ALA A 126 4.79 -24.82 -21.42
CA ALA A 126 4.54 -23.80 -22.43
C ALA A 126 3.32 -22.92 -22.11
N LEU A 127 2.25 -23.52 -21.55
CA LEU A 127 1.05 -22.77 -21.16
C LEU A 127 1.31 -21.85 -19.96
N ILE A 128 2.07 -22.32 -18.97
CA ILE A 128 2.51 -21.48 -17.84
C ILE A 128 3.38 -20.33 -18.35
N PHE A 129 4.37 -20.64 -19.19
CA PHE A 129 5.26 -19.63 -19.76
C PHE A 129 4.51 -18.58 -20.57
N LEU A 130 3.52 -18.98 -21.39
CA LEU A 130 2.67 -18.03 -22.10
C LEU A 130 1.89 -17.11 -21.15
N ALA A 131 1.34 -17.65 -20.07
CA ALA A 131 0.67 -16.83 -19.06
C ALA A 131 1.63 -15.88 -18.34
N MET A 132 2.87 -16.31 -18.08
CA MET A 132 3.93 -15.45 -17.53
C MET A 132 4.28 -14.31 -18.48
N LEU A 133 4.43 -14.58 -19.79
CA LEU A 133 4.69 -13.53 -20.79
C LEU A 133 3.58 -12.49 -20.82
N VAL A 134 2.32 -12.93 -20.80
CA VAL A 134 1.16 -12.03 -20.73
C VAL A 134 1.19 -11.20 -19.44
N SER A 135 1.43 -11.84 -18.29
CA SER A 135 1.52 -11.15 -17.00
C SER A 135 2.65 -10.11 -16.97
N PHE A 136 3.81 -10.47 -17.50
CA PHE A 136 4.98 -9.60 -17.58
C PHE A 136 4.75 -8.43 -18.51
N HIS A 137 4.14 -8.66 -19.69
CA HIS A 137 3.81 -7.59 -20.63
C HIS A 137 2.96 -6.48 -20.00
N PHE A 138 1.86 -6.84 -19.32
CA PHE A 138 1.02 -5.84 -18.65
C PHE A 138 1.73 -5.18 -17.46
N ARG A 139 2.43 -5.96 -16.63
CA ARG A 139 3.09 -5.40 -15.44
C ARG A 139 4.31 -4.55 -15.76
N MET A 140 4.94 -4.72 -16.91
CA MET A 140 6.09 -3.93 -17.33
C MET A 140 5.71 -2.65 -18.07
N MET A 141 4.43 -2.40 -18.38
CA MET A 141 4.00 -1.15 -19.03
C MET A 141 4.52 0.13 -18.32
N PRO A 142 4.57 0.21 -16.98
CA PRO A 142 5.14 1.39 -16.32
C PRO A 142 6.63 1.60 -16.59
N SER A 143 7.39 0.57 -16.98
CA SER A 143 8.79 0.72 -17.36
C SER A 143 8.95 1.52 -18.65
N ASP A 144 8.00 1.40 -19.57
CA ASP A 144 8.09 2.00 -20.92
C ASP A 144 7.20 3.26 -21.06
N LEU A 145 6.33 3.49 -20.06
CA LEU A 145 5.41 4.63 -19.94
C LEU A 145 4.61 4.90 -21.23
N PRO A 146 3.89 3.92 -21.79
CA PRO A 146 3.21 4.07 -23.09
C PRO A 146 2.12 5.14 -23.08
N ILE A 147 1.53 5.45 -21.92
CA ILE A 147 0.51 6.50 -21.78
C ILE A 147 1.03 7.90 -22.14
N THR A 148 2.33 8.12 -22.09
CA THR A 148 2.94 9.40 -22.49
C THR A 148 2.76 9.68 -23.97
N GLU A 149 2.57 8.66 -24.81
CA GLU A 149 2.22 8.82 -26.23
C GLU A 149 0.82 9.42 -26.38
N ASP A 150 -0.16 8.95 -25.60
CA ASP A 150 -1.52 9.48 -25.59
C ASP A 150 -1.57 10.93 -25.08
N TRP A 151 -0.77 11.25 -24.04
CA TRP A 151 -0.62 12.61 -23.53
C TRP A 151 0.06 13.54 -24.54
N ALA A 152 1.11 13.06 -25.20
CA ALA A 152 1.83 13.81 -26.23
C ALA A 152 0.94 14.08 -27.44
N GLN A 153 0.21 13.05 -27.91
CA GLN A 153 -0.77 13.20 -28.98
C GLN A 153 -1.82 14.25 -28.63
N SER A 154 -2.39 14.17 -27.42
CA SER A 154 -3.39 15.13 -26.96
C SER A 154 -2.82 16.56 -26.91
N THR A 155 -1.60 16.73 -26.39
CA THR A 155 -0.91 18.02 -26.31
C THR A 155 -0.65 18.62 -27.70
N VAL A 156 -0.08 17.84 -28.62
CA VAL A 156 0.23 18.27 -30.00
C VAL A 156 -1.05 18.59 -30.77
N TYR A 157 -2.09 17.75 -30.64
CA TYR A 157 -3.37 17.98 -31.31
C TYR A 157 -4.05 19.25 -30.80
N ASN A 158 -4.12 19.43 -29.49
CA ASN A 158 -4.69 20.64 -28.89
C ASN A 158 -3.93 21.89 -29.31
N TYR A 159 -2.59 21.85 -29.39
CA TYR A 159 -1.79 22.97 -29.88
C TYR A 159 -2.19 23.39 -31.30
N TYR A 160 -2.26 22.43 -32.23
CA TYR A 160 -2.65 22.72 -33.61
C TYR A 160 -4.10 23.16 -33.74
N GLN A 161 -5.04 22.51 -33.05
CA GLN A 161 -6.45 22.89 -33.07
C GLN A 161 -6.66 24.30 -32.51
N ASN A 162 -6.02 24.67 -31.41
CA ASN A 162 -6.12 26.01 -30.82
C ASN A 162 -5.54 27.09 -31.74
N ASN A 163 -4.40 26.80 -32.40
CA ASN A 163 -3.79 27.71 -33.36
C ASN A 163 -4.70 27.93 -34.58
N MET A 164 -5.27 26.86 -35.13
CA MET A 164 -6.24 26.95 -36.23
C MET A 164 -7.51 27.67 -35.81
N GLN A 165 -8.02 27.40 -34.60
CA GLN A 165 -9.20 28.08 -34.07
C GLN A 165 -8.97 29.59 -33.95
N SER A 166 -7.80 30.02 -33.47
CA SER A 166 -7.42 31.43 -33.43
C SER A 166 -7.40 32.05 -34.83
N GLN A 167 -6.79 31.37 -35.81
CA GLN A 167 -6.74 31.84 -37.21
C GLN A 167 -8.13 31.92 -37.86
N VAL A 168 -8.96 30.89 -37.71
CA VAL A 168 -10.34 30.85 -38.22
C VAL A 168 -11.21 31.92 -37.56
N ASN A 169 -11.08 32.12 -36.25
CA ASN A 169 -11.81 33.17 -35.53
C ASN A 169 -11.43 34.57 -36.03
N GLN A 170 -10.15 34.80 -36.36
CA GLN A 170 -9.68 36.06 -36.92
C GLN A 170 -10.14 36.28 -38.37
N GLN A 171 -10.13 35.23 -39.20
CA GLN A 171 -10.53 35.31 -40.60
C GLN A 171 -12.05 35.38 -40.79
N TYR A 172 -12.82 34.73 -39.91
CA TYR A 172 -14.28 34.60 -39.99
C TYR A 172 -14.98 35.02 -38.69
N PRO A 173 -14.81 36.27 -38.23
CA PRO A 173 -15.34 36.73 -36.93
C PRO A 173 -16.86 36.67 -36.85
N ASN A 174 -17.55 36.83 -37.99
CA ASN A 174 -19.01 36.86 -38.08
C ASN A 174 -19.66 35.49 -38.36
N LEU A 175 -18.87 34.43 -38.53
CA LEU A 175 -19.39 33.09 -38.79
C LEU A 175 -19.92 32.46 -37.49
N PRO A 176 -21.07 31.76 -37.47
CA PRO A 176 -21.53 31.07 -36.26
C PRO A 176 -20.47 30.10 -35.69
N GLN A 177 -20.35 30.00 -34.36
CA GLN A 177 -19.32 29.20 -33.68
C GLN A 177 -19.29 27.75 -34.18
N GLN A 178 -20.46 27.12 -34.31
CA GLN A 178 -20.57 25.74 -34.79
C GLN A 178 -19.98 25.53 -36.19
N ASN A 179 -20.10 26.54 -37.06
CA ASN A 179 -19.54 26.48 -38.41
C ASN A 179 -18.03 26.73 -38.40
N ARG A 180 -17.53 27.59 -37.50
CA ARG A 180 -16.09 27.75 -37.27
C ARG A 180 -15.45 26.48 -36.75
N ASP A 181 -16.09 25.82 -35.78
CA ASP A 181 -15.58 24.56 -35.22
C ASP A 181 -15.57 23.44 -36.27
N ALA A 182 -16.58 23.37 -37.14
CA ALA A 182 -16.60 22.43 -38.26
C ALA A 182 -15.48 22.72 -39.27
N LEU A 183 -15.18 23.99 -39.55
CA LEU A 183 -14.08 24.39 -40.43
C LEU A 183 -12.73 24.03 -39.81
N VAL A 184 -12.51 24.37 -38.54
CA VAL A 184 -11.31 24.00 -37.77
C VAL A 184 -11.10 22.49 -37.81
N ASN A 185 -12.14 21.69 -37.56
CA ASN A 185 -12.03 20.23 -37.61
C ASN A 185 -11.66 19.72 -39.02
N THR A 186 -12.23 20.31 -40.06
CA THR A 186 -11.94 19.92 -41.45
C THR A 186 -10.49 20.25 -41.84
N GLU A 187 -10.04 21.46 -41.52
CA GLU A 187 -8.66 21.91 -41.75
C GLU A 187 -7.66 21.09 -40.93
N PHE A 188 -8.00 20.80 -39.68
CA PHE A 188 -7.18 19.98 -38.79
C PHE A 188 -7.00 18.56 -39.32
N GLN A 189 -8.07 17.88 -39.75
CA GLN A 189 -7.96 16.54 -40.33
C GLN A 189 -7.14 16.52 -41.62
N LYS A 190 -7.29 17.56 -42.46
CA LYS A 190 -6.46 17.72 -43.66
C LYS A 190 -4.98 17.93 -43.28
N PHE A 191 -4.70 18.81 -42.32
CA PHE A 191 -3.35 19.06 -41.82
C PHE A 191 -2.69 17.79 -41.28
N LEU A 192 -3.40 17.00 -40.47
CA LEU A 192 -2.89 15.73 -39.94
C LEU A 192 -2.55 14.74 -41.07
N THR A 193 -3.36 14.70 -42.13
CA THR A 193 -3.09 13.85 -43.30
C THR A 193 -1.88 14.32 -44.08
N ASP A 194 -1.79 15.63 -44.34
CA ASP A 194 -0.73 16.25 -45.15
C ASP A 194 0.63 16.27 -44.40
N ASN A 195 0.63 16.23 -43.07
CA ASN A 195 1.83 16.38 -42.23
C ASN A 195 2.05 15.20 -41.25
N ALA A 196 1.52 14.02 -41.56
CA ALA A 196 1.50 12.87 -40.64
C ALA A 196 2.88 12.55 -40.02
N ASP A 197 3.94 12.51 -40.83
CA ASP A 197 5.30 12.20 -40.34
C ASP A 197 5.85 13.28 -39.40
N SER A 198 5.63 14.56 -39.72
CA SER A 198 6.08 15.69 -38.89
C SER A 198 5.32 15.75 -37.57
N VAL A 199 4.00 15.53 -37.61
CA VAL A 199 3.16 15.45 -36.41
C VAL A 199 3.59 14.26 -35.55
N GLN A 200 3.86 13.09 -36.14
CA GLN A 200 4.33 11.92 -35.39
C GLN A 200 5.69 12.18 -34.74
N GLN A 201 6.64 12.82 -35.44
CA GLN A 201 7.93 13.18 -34.84
C GLN A 201 7.78 14.13 -33.65
N GLN A 202 6.85 15.07 -33.71
CA GLN A 202 6.55 15.95 -32.58
C GLN A 202 5.90 15.19 -31.42
N ILE A 203 4.99 14.26 -31.70
CA ILE A 203 4.39 13.39 -30.68
C ILE A 203 5.48 12.57 -30.00
N ASP A 204 6.38 11.95 -30.77
CA ASP A 204 7.48 11.15 -30.23
C ASP A 204 8.40 12.01 -29.35
N GLN A 205 8.75 13.22 -29.78
CA GLN A 205 9.57 14.16 -29.01
C GLN A 205 8.88 14.54 -27.68
N VAL A 206 7.62 14.99 -27.74
CA VAL A 206 6.85 15.40 -26.53
C VAL A 206 6.64 14.19 -25.61
N SER A 207 6.45 12.99 -26.15
CA SER A 207 6.37 11.76 -25.37
C SER A 207 7.67 11.49 -24.62
N GLN A 208 8.83 11.62 -25.27
CA GLN A 208 10.13 11.48 -24.59
C GLN A 208 10.35 12.54 -23.51
N GLU A 209 9.91 13.78 -23.74
CA GLU A 209 9.93 14.83 -22.72
C GLU A 209 9.08 14.43 -21.51
N PHE A 210 7.87 13.89 -21.70
CA PHE A 210 7.07 13.37 -20.59
C PHE A 210 7.72 12.17 -19.90
N LYS A 211 8.30 11.22 -20.64
CA LYS A 211 8.98 10.04 -20.06
C LYS A 211 10.15 10.44 -19.17
N GLY A 212 10.97 11.37 -19.64
CA GLY A 212 12.13 11.86 -18.90
C GLY A 212 11.76 12.38 -17.50
N GLN A 213 10.58 12.96 -17.33
CA GLN A 213 10.12 13.52 -16.05
C GLN A 213 9.78 12.46 -14.99
N PHE A 214 9.67 11.19 -15.38
CA PHE A 214 9.35 10.06 -14.50
C PHE A 214 10.48 9.03 -14.45
N GLN A 215 11.63 9.34 -15.05
CA GLN A 215 12.79 8.46 -15.14
C GLN A 215 14.00 9.12 -14.49
N ASP A 216 14.86 8.32 -13.90
CA ASP A 216 16.14 8.81 -13.41
C ASP A 216 17.14 9.05 -14.56
N GLU A 217 18.33 9.51 -14.20
CA GLU A 217 19.43 9.79 -15.13
C GLU A 217 19.94 8.55 -15.91
N ASN A 218 19.59 7.33 -15.49
CA ASN A 218 19.88 6.08 -16.23
C ASN A 218 18.73 5.68 -17.17
N GLY A 219 17.63 6.42 -17.19
CA GLY A 219 16.41 6.07 -17.91
C GLY A 219 15.54 5.04 -17.18
N ASP A 220 15.81 4.76 -15.90
CA ASP A 220 14.98 3.86 -15.09
C ASP A 220 13.78 4.62 -14.53
N THR A 221 12.57 4.10 -14.75
CA THR A 221 11.35 4.68 -14.19
C THR A 221 11.35 4.62 -12.65
N TYR A 222 10.94 5.71 -12.01
CA TYR A 222 10.77 5.78 -10.56
C TYR A 222 9.73 4.77 -10.03
N LEU A 223 9.80 4.43 -8.75
CA LEU A 223 8.80 3.56 -8.11
C LEU A 223 7.43 4.26 -8.11
N LEU A 224 6.36 3.46 -8.25
CA LEU A 224 5.07 4.01 -8.64
C LEU A 224 4.34 4.75 -7.52
N ALA A 225 4.41 4.20 -6.32
CA ALA A 225 3.66 4.66 -5.15
C ALA A 225 4.60 5.08 -4.03
N ILE A 226 4.02 5.53 -2.92
CA ILE A 226 4.74 6.04 -1.75
C ILE A 226 5.40 4.90 -0.94
N ASP A 227 4.64 3.88 -0.57
CA ASP A 227 5.11 2.78 0.31
C ASP A 227 6.34 2.02 -0.24
N PRO A 228 6.48 1.77 -1.55
CA PRO A 228 7.71 1.22 -2.14
C PRO A 228 9.01 1.95 -1.74
N TYR A 229 8.97 3.24 -1.41
CA TYR A 229 10.17 3.98 -1.01
C TYR A 229 10.63 3.65 0.42
N LEU A 230 9.74 3.22 1.31
CA LEU A 230 10.14 2.66 2.60
C LEU A 230 10.91 1.36 2.36
N TRP A 231 10.34 0.47 1.54
CA TRP A 231 10.97 -0.80 1.20
C TRP A 231 12.30 -0.64 0.48
N TYR A 232 12.42 0.36 -0.40
CA TYR A 232 13.69 0.76 -1.00
C TYR A 232 14.73 1.18 0.04
N SER A 233 14.32 1.98 1.03
CA SER A 233 15.20 2.46 2.09
C SER A 233 15.67 1.33 3.00
N GLU A 234 14.78 0.43 3.38
CA GLU A 234 15.11 -0.74 4.20
C GLU A 234 15.94 -1.75 3.41
N MET A 235 15.67 -1.95 2.11
CA MET A 235 16.49 -2.76 1.22
C MET A 235 17.92 -2.21 1.13
N ARG A 236 18.08 -0.89 0.96
CA ARG A 236 19.38 -0.21 0.99
C ARG A 236 20.10 -0.46 2.31
N ASN A 237 19.38 -0.37 3.43
CA ASN A 237 19.94 -0.66 4.75
C ASN A 237 20.37 -2.12 4.90
N VAL A 238 19.61 -3.09 4.37
CA VAL A 238 20.01 -4.51 4.37
C VAL A 238 21.30 -4.72 3.58
N ILE A 239 21.47 -4.03 2.45
CA ILE A 239 22.70 -4.11 1.66
C ILE A 239 23.89 -3.49 2.41
N ASN A 240 23.69 -2.35 3.07
CA ASN A 240 24.77 -1.59 3.70
C ASN A 240 25.14 -2.09 5.11
N TYR A 241 24.14 -2.48 5.90
CA TYR A 241 24.27 -2.78 7.33
C TYR A 241 23.86 -4.22 7.70
N GLY A 242 23.21 -4.95 6.79
CA GLY A 242 22.74 -6.32 7.02
C GLY A 242 21.42 -6.45 7.79
N HIS A 243 20.79 -5.33 8.14
CA HIS A 243 19.48 -5.26 8.82
C HIS A 243 18.63 -4.10 8.27
N LEU A 244 17.37 -3.96 8.74
CA LEU A 244 16.38 -3.05 8.13
C LEU A 244 16.60 -1.57 8.47
N GLY A 245 17.16 -1.28 9.63
CA GLY A 245 17.59 0.06 10.05
C GLY A 245 19.05 0.35 9.71
N ASP A 246 19.56 1.48 10.17
CA ASP A 246 20.95 1.91 10.01
C ASP A 246 21.78 1.79 11.30
N LYS A 247 21.13 1.49 12.44
CA LYS A 247 21.79 1.25 13.73
C LYS A 247 21.23 0.04 14.46
N ILE A 248 22.03 -0.49 15.39
CA ILE A 248 21.61 -1.49 16.38
C ILE A 248 21.66 -0.84 17.76
N ILE A 249 20.54 -0.89 18.49
CA ILE A 249 20.42 -0.45 19.88
C ILE A 249 19.87 -1.64 20.67
N ASP A 250 20.61 -2.09 21.68
CA ASP A 250 20.24 -3.24 22.53
C ASP A 250 19.88 -4.52 21.75
N GLY A 251 20.60 -4.77 20.65
CA GLY A 251 20.38 -5.95 19.78
C GLY A 251 19.18 -5.84 18.84
N GLU A 252 18.50 -4.69 18.81
CA GLU A 252 17.34 -4.42 17.97
C GLU A 252 17.71 -3.40 16.88
N SER A 253 17.12 -3.55 15.69
CA SER A 253 17.37 -2.67 14.56
C SER A 253 16.57 -1.37 14.67
N TYR A 254 17.24 -0.23 14.51
CA TYR A 254 16.63 1.11 14.51
C TYR A 254 16.96 1.85 13.22
N PHE A 255 15.97 2.55 12.68
CA PHE A 255 16.08 3.40 11.52
C PHE A 255 16.02 4.88 11.94
N SER A 256 17.18 5.54 12.01
CA SER A 256 17.33 6.86 12.61
C SER A 256 16.75 8.00 11.80
N LEU A 257 16.45 7.78 10.51
CA LEU A 257 15.83 8.80 9.67
C LEU A 257 14.31 8.90 9.88
N ARG A 258 13.72 8.01 10.68
CA ARG A 258 12.29 7.97 10.96
C ARG A 258 12.03 8.37 12.41
N ASP A 259 10.83 8.91 12.66
CA ASP A 259 10.40 9.36 14.00
C ASP A 259 11.25 10.51 14.57
N GLY A 260 11.61 11.45 13.69
CA GLY A 260 12.44 12.61 14.02
C GLY A 260 13.78 12.26 14.64
N ARG A 261 13.96 12.63 15.90
CA ARG A 261 15.18 12.38 16.69
C ARG A 261 15.13 11.11 17.54
N LEU A 262 13.96 10.49 17.66
CA LEU A 262 13.76 9.38 18.59
C LEU A 262 14.18 8.03 18.01
N ASP A 263 14.50 8.00 16.70
CA ASP A 263 14.86 6.83 15.90
C ASP A 263 13.75 5.74 15.92
N LYS A 264 13.30 5.27 14.75
CA LYS A 264 12.23 4.27 14.72
C LYS A 264 12.77 2.85 14.81
N LYS A 265 12.27 2.03 15.75
CA LYS A 265 12.54 0.59 15.74
C LYS A 265 12.03 -0.05 14.43
N ALA A 266 12.94 -0.63 13.65
CA ALA A 266 12.62 -1.33 12.42
C ALA A 266 12.14 -2.76 12.75
N SER A 267 10.84 -3.00 12.62
CA SER A 267 10.26 -4.32 12.85
C SER A 267 10.68 -5.28 11.75
N PHE A 268 11.05 -6.52 12.10
CA PHE A 268 11.44 -7.52 11.11
C PHE A 268 10.34 -7.73 10.06
N GLN A 269 10.72 -7.59 8.79
CA GLN A 269 9.92 -7.79 7.59
C GLN A 269 10.75 -8.52 6.57
N LEU A 270 10.19 -9.56 5.96
CA LEU A 270 10.91 -10.40 4.99
C LEU A 270 11.06 -9.72 3.62
N HIS A 271 10.15 -8.81 3.25
CA HIS A 271 10.10 -8.17 1.94
C HIS A 271 11.43 -7.46 1.55
N PRO A 272 12.02 -6.57 2.39
CA PRO A 272 13.29 -5.91 2.05
C PRO A 272 14.46 -6.88 1.89
N TYR A 273 14.49 -7.98 2.64
CA TYR A 273 15.51 -9.02 2.47
C TYR A 273 15.34 -9.73 1.13
N ILE A 274 14.11 -10.11 0.74
CA ILE A 274 13.85 -10.70 -0.56
C ILE A 274 14.29 -9.74 -1.67
N ALA A 275 13.96 -8.46 -1.56
CA ALA A 275 14.40 -7.44 -2.52
C ALA A 275 15.95 -7.36 -2.58
N ALA A 276 16.63 -7.29 -1.44
CA ALA A 276 18.09 -7.22 -1.38
C ALA A 276 18.77 -8.46 -1.99
N TYR A 277 18.26 -9.67 -1.71
CA TYR A 277 18.79 -10.90 -2.33
C TYR A 277 18.42 -11.01 -3.81
N PHE A 278 17.25 -10.50 -4.21
CA PHE A 278 16.87 -10.42 -5.62
C PHE A 278 17.81 -9.48 -6.38
N TYR A 279 18.15 -8.32 -5.81
CA TYR A 279 19.18 -7.43 -6.35
C TYR A 279 20.53 -8.14 -6.51
N LYS A 280 21.02 -8.82 -5.46
CA LYS A 280 22.27 -9.60 -5.54
C LYS A 280 22.23 -10.69 -6.60
N PHE A 281 21.06 -11.28 -6.85
CA PHE A 281 20.87 -12.26 -7.90
C PHE A 281 20.89 -11.61 -9.29
N MET A 282 20.17 -10.50 -9.46
CA MET A 282 20.12 -9.75 -10.72
C MET A 282 21.49 -9.17 -11.09
N SER A 283 22.27 -8.72 -10.10
CA SER A 283 23.62 -8.18 -10.30
C SER A 283 24.64 -9.18 -10.86
N VAL A 284 24.31 -10.48 -10.84
CA VAL A 284 25.12 -11.53 -11.51
C VAL A 284 24.97 -11.45 -13.04
N PHE A 285 23.80 -11.04 -13.53
CA PHE A 285 23.48 -10.96 -14.95
C PHE A 285 23.67 -9.56 -15.53
N ASP A 286 23.41 -8.54 -14.72
CA ASP A 286 23.56 -7.13 -15.05
C ASP A 286 24.29 -6.42 -13.92
N ARG A 287 25.59 -6.14 -14.10
CA ARG A 287 26.42 -5.57 -13.05
C ARG A 287 26.07 -4.11 -12.71
N ASP A 288 25.41 -3.43 -13.62
CA ASP A 288 25.11 -1.99 -13.52
C ASP A 288 23.66 -1.75 -13.07
N ILE A 289 22.88 -2.81 -12.79
CA ILE A 289 21.52 -2.68 -12.29
C ILE A 289 21.48 -1.86 -10.99
N SER A 290 20.61 -0.86 -10.94
CA SER A 290 20.38 -0.06 -9.74
C SER A 290 19.55 -0.82 -8.69
N LEU A 291 19.69 -0.46 -7.41
CA LEU A 291 18.83 -0.99 -6.34
C LEU A 291 17.34 -0.71 -6.65
N MET A 292 17.04 0.48 -7.16
CA MET A 292 15.69 0.90 -7.49
C MET A 292 15.11 0.06 -8.63
N ARG A 293 15.89 -0.20 -9.69
CA ARG A 293 15.49 -1.05 -10.82
C ARG A 293 15.24 -2.49 -10.40
N ALA A 294 16.09 -3.06 -9.54
CA ALA A 294 15.87 -4.40 -9.02
C ALA A 294 14.57 -4.49 -8.21
N LEU A 295 14.31 -3.50 -7.35
CA LEU A 295 13.05 -3.45 -6.59
C LEU A 295 11.84 -3.24 -7.52
N PHE A 296 11.98 -2.38 -8.53
CA PHE A 296 10.95 -2.11 -9.54
C PHE A 296 10.47 -3.39 -10.23
N LEU A 297 11.38 -4.30 -10.59
CA LEU A 297 11.07 -5.55 -11.29
C LEU A 297 10.44 -6.64 -10.39
N LEU A 298 10.62 -6.55 -9.07
CA LEU A 298 10.28 -7.61 -8.13
C LEU A 298 8.80 -8.05 -8.17
N PRO A 299 7.79 -7.14 -8.19
CA PRO A 299 6.38 -7.55 -8.25
C PRO A 299 6.02 -8.40 -9.46
N ALA A 300 6.56 -8.04 -10.63
CA ALA A 300 6.32 -8.77 -11.87
C ALA A 300 6.85 -10.21 -11.80
N VAL A 301 8.02 -10.39 -11.22
CA VAL A 301 8.62 -11.72 -11.00
C VAL A 301 7.80 -12.54 -10.00
N LEU A 302 7.39 -11.95 -8.89
CA LEU A 302 6.62 -12.65 -7.85
C LEU A 302 5.25 -13.11 -8.38
N ILE A 303 4.55 -12.29 -9.16
CA ILE A 303 3.29 -12.72 -9.77
C ILE A 303 3.52 -13.78 -10.85
N ALA A 304 4.57 -13.66 -11.67
CA ALA A 304 4.93 -14.72 -12.62
C ALA A 304 5.11 -16.07 -11.90
N LEU A 305 5.78 -16.09 -10.74
CA LEU A 305 5.90 -17.29 -9.91
C LEU A 305 4.54 -17.78 -9.38
N ALA A 306 3.62 -16.87 -9.04
CA ALA A 306 2.28 -17.22 -8.56
C ALA A 306 1.41 -17.90 -9.64
N LEU A 307 1.72 -17.70 -10.93
CA LEU A 307 1.02 -18.38 -12.03
C LEU A 307 1.27 -19.89 -12.06
N ILE A 308 2.37 -20.36 -11.47
CA ILE A 308 2.73 -21.79 -11.40
C ILE A 308 1.70 -22.55 -10.53
N PRO A 309 1.53 -22.24 -9.22
CA PRO A 309 0.59 -22.96 -8.38
C PRO A 309 -0.86 -22.82 -8.85
N ILE A 310 -1.30 -21.63 -9.30
CA ILE A 310 -2.68 -21.48 -9.79
C ILE A 310 -2.94 -22.33 -11.04
N PHE A 311 -1.97 -22.45 -11.95
CA PHE A 311 -2.09 -23.34 -13.11
C PHE A 311 -2.27 -24.79 -12.66
N PHE A 312 -1.50 -25.25 -11.68
CA PHE A 312 -1.63 -26.63 -11.18
C PHE A 312 -2.95 -26.88 -10.45
N ILE A 313 -3.43 -25.93 -9.65
CA ILE A 313 -4.75 -26.00 -9.02
C ILE A 313 -5.84 -26.02 -10.11
N GLY A 314 -5.83 -25.09 -11.06
CA GLY A 314 -6.80 -25.06 -12.16
C GLY A 314 -6.74 -26.30 -13.06
N ARG A 315 -5.53 -26.82 -13.31
CA ARG A 315 -5.31 -28.08 -14.05
C ARG A 315 -5.94 -29.25 -13.32
N ARG A 316 -5.83 -29.29 -11.99
CA ARG A 316 -6.51 -30.29 -11.18
C ARG A 316 -8.02 -30.16 -11.33
N LEU A 317 -8.60 -28.97 -11.33
CA LEU A 317 -10.06 -28.73 -11.41
C LEU A 317 -10.68 -29.11 -12.76
N ALA A 318 -10.01 -28.76 -13.86
CA ALA A 318 -10.58 -28.88 -15.21
C ALA A 318 -9.56 -29.13 -16.35
N GLY A 319 -8.40 -29.73 -16.05
CA GLY A 319 -7.37 -30.09 -17.03
C GLY A 319 -6.54 -28.90 -17.51
N ASN A 320 -5.60 -29.13 -18.44
CA ASN A 320 -4.64 -28.10 -18.88
C ASN A 320 -5.32 -26.81 -19.38
N VAL A 321 -6.49 -26.92 -20.02
CA VAL A 321 -7.28 -25.76 -20.47
C VAL A 321 -7.77 -24.94 -19.27
N GLY A 322 -8.32 -25.60 -18.24
CA GLY A 322 -8.74 -24.91 -17.02
C GLY A 322 -7.58 -24.29 -16.25
N GLY A 323 -6.43 -24.96 -16.20
CA GLY A 323 -5.19 -24.40 -15.63
C GLY A 323 -4.71 -23.17 -16.38
N PHE A 324 -4.69 -23.21 -17.72
CA PHE A 324 -4.27 -22.09 -18.55
C PHE A 324 -5.18 -20.88 -18.39
N PHE A 325 -6.50 -21.06 -18.49
CA PHE A 325 -7.43 -19.93 -18.32
C PHE A 325 -7.43 -19.39 -16.88
N ALA A 326 -7.24 -20.23 -15.85
CA ALA A 326 -7.04 -19.72 -14.49
C ALA A 326 -5.78 -18.84 -14.38
N ALA A 327 -4.67 -19.26 -15.00
CA ALA A 327 -3.43 -18.47 -15.01
C ALA A 327 -3.57 -17.16 -15.81
N ILE A 328 -4.21 -17.19 -16.98
CA ILE A 328 -4.43 -15.99 -17.81
C ILE A 328 -5.36 -15.01 -17.11
N LEU A 329 -6.48 -15.46 -16.53
CA LEU A 329 -7.39 -14.56 -15.83
C LEU A 329 -6.75 -13.93 -14.59
N LEU A 330 -5.89 -14.66 -13.86
CA LEU A 330 -5.14 -14.07 -12.76
C LEU A 330 -4.12 -13.05 -13.27
N ALA A 331 -3.42 -13.37 -14.37
CA ALA A 331 -2.41 -12.49 -14.96
C ALA A 331 -2.99 -11.12 -15.36
N ILE A 332 -4.24 -11.08 -15.86
CA ILE A 332 -4.90 -9.87 -16.36
C ILE A 332 -5.97 -9.30 -15.42
N ASN A 333 -6.06 -9.80 -14.18
CA ASN A 333 -7.08 -9.32 -13.24
C ASN A 333 -6.81 -7.84 -12.87
N GLY A 334 -7.78 -6.96 -13.11
CA GLY A 334 -7.63 -5.50 -12.94
C GLY A 334 -7.17 -5.07 -11.54
N PRO A 335 -7.90 -5.41 -10.46
CA PRO A 335 -7.48 -5.04 -9.10
C PRO A 335 -6.10 -5.57 -8.73
N LEU A 336 -5.74 -6.77 -9.19
CA LEU A 336 -4.41 -7.30 -8.97
C LEU A 336 -3.35 -6.56 -9.80
N LEU A 337 -3.64 -6.21 -11.05
CA LEU A 337 -2.74 -5.45 -11.92
C LEU A 337 -2.43 -4.07 -11.36
N GLY A 338 -3.38 -3.37 -10.75
CA GLY A 338 -3.17 -2.04 -10.16
C GLY A 338 -2.43 -2.03 -8.82
N ARG A 339 -2.15 -3.20 -8.23
CA ARG A 339 -1.37 -3.33 -6.98
C ARG A 339 -0.12 -4.19 -7.10
N THR A 340 0.11 -4.76 -8.29
CA THR A 340 1.31 -5.55 -8.59
C THR A 340 1.96 -5.22 -9.94
N PRO A 341 1.83 -3.99 -10.50
CA PRO A 341 2.65 -3.63 -11.64
C PRO A 341 4.12 -3.51 -11.20
N ALA A 342 5.05 -3.56 -12.16
CA ALA A 342 6.44 -3.24 -11.88
C ALA A 342 6.52 -1.79 -11.36
N GLY A 343 7.33 -1.57 -10.33
CA GLY A 343 7.44 -0.31 -9.61
C GLY A 343 6.48 -0.14 -8.42
N PHE A 344 5.40 -0.91 -8.31
CA PHE A 344 4.58 -1.01 -7.08
C PHE A 344 5.12 -2.13 -6.19
N ALA A 345 6.33 -1.91 -5.67
CA ALA A 345 7.08 -2.92 -4.94
C ALA A 345 6.68 -3.01 -3.47
N ASP A 346 5.47 -3.50 -3.21
CA ASP A 346 4.93 -3.72 -1.86
C ASP A 346 4.74 -5.22 -1.55
N THR A 347 4.07 -5.53 -0.45
CA THR A 347 3.79 -6.88 0.05
C THR A 347 2.62 -7.57 -0.69
N ASP A 348 1.87 -6.85 -1.52
CA ASP A 348 0.72 -7.35 -2.28
C ASP A 348 0.97 -8.61 -3.15
N PRO A 349 2.09 -8.72 -3.91
CA PRO A 349 2.36 -9.94 -4.69
C PRO A 349 2.44 -11.21 -3.83
N TYR A 350 2.88 -11.08 -2.58
CA TYR A 350 3.00 -12.19 -1.63
C TYR A 350 1.64 -12.66 -1.12
N ASN A 351 0.66 -11.75 -1.05
CA ASN A 351 -0.74 -12.05 -0.75
C ASN A 351 -1.43 -12.90 -1.84
N ILE A 352 -0.74 -13.11 -2.97
CA ILE A 352 -1.16 -14.03 -4.03
C ILE A 352 -0.27 -15.27 -4.06
N LEU A 353 1.06 -15.07 -4.12
CA LEU A 353 2.03 -16.15 -4.25
C LEU A 353 1.98 -17.15 -3.09
N PHE A 354 2.09 -16.69 -1.83
CA PHE A 354 2.13 -17.60 -0.69
C PHE A 354 0.82 -18.35 -0.48
N PRO A 355 -0.36 -17.71 -0.49
CA PRO A 355 -1.63 -18.42 -0.37
C PRO A 355 -1.83 -19.49 -1.44
N LEU A 356 -1.44 -19.21 -2.68
CA LEU A 356 -1.49 -20.21 -3.76
C LEU A 356 -0.53 -21.38 -3.53
N LEU A 357 0.71 -21.12 -3.09
CA LEU A 357 1.68 -22.18 -2.77
C LEU A 357 1.20 -23.03 -1.58
N ILE A 358 0.72 -22.40 -0.51
CA ILE A 358 0.21 -23.05 0.70
C ILE A 358 -0.97 -23.94 0.33
N ILE A 359 -1.99 -23.40 -0.36
CA ILE A 359 -3.19 -24.16 -0.74
C ILE A 359 -2.83 -25.28 -1.73
N TRP A 360 -1.96 -25.02 -2.71
CA TRP A 360 -1.52 -26.05 -3.66
C TRP A 360 -0.83 -27.22 -2.95
N LEU A 361 0.14 -26.94 -2.07
CA LEU A 361 0.87 -27.97 -1.33
C LEU A 361 -0.04 -28.71 -0.35
N PHE A 362 -0.96 -28.02 0.32
CA PHE A 362 -1.97 -28.66 1.16
C PHE A 362 -2.85 -29.63 0.35
N ILE A 363 -3.28 -29.23 -0.85
CA ILE A 363 -4.04 -30.11 -1.76
C ILE A 363 -3.19 -31.32 -2.18
N GLU A 364 -1.92 -31.15 -2.53
CA GLU A 364 -1.04 -32.27 -2.86
C GLU A 364 -0.86 -33.22 -1.66
N ALA A 365 -0.74 -32.69 -0.44
CA ALA A 365 -0.71 -33.48 0.80
C ALA A 365 -2.01 -34.25 1.04
N PHE A 366 -3.16 -33.61 0.84
CA PHE A 366 -4.49 -34.20 1.06
C PHE A 366 -4.70 -35.45 0.21
N TYR A 367 -4.21 -35.44 -1.04
CA TYR A 367 -4.37 -36.55 -1.97
C TYR A 367 -3.16 -37.49 -2.06
N ALA A 368 -2.05 -37.18 -1.36
CA ALA A 368 -0.88 -38.03 -1.30
C ALA A 368 -1.17 -39.35 -0.59
N ARG A 369 -0.90 -40.47 -1.28
CA ARG A 369 -0.94 -41.82 -0.71
C ARG A 369 0.37 -42.20 -0.02
N ASP A 370 1.48 -41.68 -0.52
CA ASP A 370 2.81 -41.90 0.04
C ASP A 370 3.04 -40.96 1.22
N LEU A 371 3.43 -41.52 2.36
CA LEU A 371 3.59 -40.75 3.60
C LEU A 371 4.76 -39.76 3.52
N LYS A 372 5.87 -40.11 2.84
CA LYS A 372 7.03 -39.21 2.71
C LYS A 372 6.67 -37.97 1.89
N LYS A 373 5.97 -38.16 0.76
CA LYS A 373 5.44 -37.07 -0.05
C LYS A 373 4.45 -36.22 0.73
N LYS A 374 3.53 -36.85 1.48
CA LYS A 374 2.58 -36.15 2.33
C LYS A 374 3.29 -35.24 3.35
N ILE A 375 4.26 -35.79 4.08
CA ILE A 375 5.04 -35.01 5.06
C ILE A 375 5.81 -33.88 4.36
N ALA A 376 6.44 -34.13 3.22
CA ALA A 376 7.17 -33.11 2.47
C ALA A 376 6.26 -31.95 2.02
N TYR A 377 5.06 -32.26 1.54
CA TYR A 377 4.07 -31.24 1.15
C TYR A 377 3.54 -30.46 2.35
N LEU A 378 3.27 -31.12 3.49
CA LEU A 378 2.85 -30.44 4.72
C LEU A 378 3.97 -29.55 5.28
N ALA A 379 5.22 -30.02 5.24
CA ALA A 379 6.39 -29.24 5.64
C ALA A 379 6.56 -28.01 4.74
N GLY A 380 6.47 -28.18 3.42
CA GLY A 380 6.52 -27.07 2.46
C GLY A 380 5.36 -26.08 2.66
N SER A 381 4.15 -26.58 2.89
CA SER A 381 2.99 -25.74 3.18
C SER A 381 3.18 -24.91 4.45
N GLY A 382 3.69 -25.53 5.53
CA GLY A 382 3.99 -24.82 6.79
C GLY A 382 5.12 -23.81 6.63
N LEU A 383 6.18 -24.15 5.88
CA LEU A 383 7.29 -23.25 5.56
C LEU A 383 6.79 -21.95 4.91
N PHE A 384 5.91 -22.04 3.92
CA PHE A 384 5.35 -20.86 3.27
C PHE A 384 4.37 -20.10 4.17
N VAL A 385 3.68 -20.75 5.12
CA VAL A 385 2.92 -20.03 6.14
C VAL A 385 3.87 -19.22 7.04
N GLY A 386 4.97 -19.83 7.50
CA GLY A 386 5.97 -19.14 8.30
C GLY A 386 6.61 -17.95 7.59
N ALA A 387 6.98 -18.12 6.31
CA ALA A 387 7.47 -17.02 5.47
C ALA A 387 6.43 -15.92 5.28
N PHE A 388 5.16 -16.30 5.07
CA PHE A 388 4.07 -15.33 4.92
C PHE A 388 3.83 -14.54 6.21
N ALA A 389 3.96 -15.19 7.37
CA ALA A 389 3.75 -14.59 8.68
C ALA A 389 4.70 -13.43 9.01
N VAL A 390 5.89 -13.46 8.44
CA VAL A 390 6.90 -12.38 8.56
C VAL A 390 6.95 -11.46 7.34
N THR A 391 6.03 -11.62 6.40
CA THR A 391 5.91 -10.75 5.21
C THR A 391 4.66 -9.87 5.29
N TRP A 392 3.56 -10.39 5.81
CA TRP A 392 2.30 -9.65 5.88
C TRP A 392 1.50 -10.01 7.14
N SER A 393 0.98 -9.00 7.84
CA SER A 393 0.33 -9.18 9.14
C SER A 393 -1.00 -9.95 9.08
N GLY A 394 -1.68 -9.95 7.93
CA GLY A 394 -2.96 -10.65 7.74
C GLY A 394 -2.84 -12.13 7.35
N TRP A 395 -1.64 -12.72 7.41
CA TRP A 395 -1.33 -14.07 6.92
C TRP A 395 -2.27 -15.19 7.42
N THR A 396 -2.85 -15.07 8.61
CA THR A 396 -3.74 -16.10 9.21
C THR A 396 -5.00 -16.38 8.40
N TYR A 397 -5.39 -15.48 7.49
CA TYR A 397 -6.59 -15.67 6.67
C TYR A 397 -6.50 -16.96 5.82
N VAL A 398 -5.31 -17.34 5.34
CA VAL A 398 -5.14 -18.57 4.55
C VAL A 398 -5.36 -19.83 5.41
N GLU A 399 -4.97 -19.78 6.68
CA GLU A 399 -5.24 -20.86 7.63
C GLU A 399 -6.73 -21.01 7.88
N LEU A 400 -7.45 -19.90 8.06
CA LEU A 400 -8.90 -19.92 8.17
C LEU A 400 -9.58 -20.49 6.93
N ILE A 401 -9.10 -20.13 5.74
CA ILE A 401 -9.63 -20.67 4.50
C ILE A 401 -9.43 -22.19 4.49
N ILE A 402 -8.23 -22.70 4.78
CA ILE A 402 -7.98 -24.15 4.83
C ILE A 402 -8.83 -24.84 5.91
N ALA A 403 -8.95 -24.24 7.10
CA ALA A 403 -9.79 -24.75 8.18
C ALA A 403 -11.28 -24.76 7.80
N GLY A 404 -11.77 -23.70 7.16
CA GLY A 404 -13.14 -23.59 6.66
C GLY A 404 -13.42 -24.62 5.56
N ILE A 405 -12.48 -24.82 4.63
CA ILE A 405 -12.57 -25.83 3.58
C ILE A 405 -12.63 -27.23 4.21
N PHE A 406 -11.73 -27.53 5.14
CA PHE A 406 -11.69 -28.83 5.81
C PHE A 406 -12.95 -29.06 6.65
N GLY A 407 -13.40 -28.07 7.41
CA GLY A 407 -14.61 -28.13 8.23
C GLY A 407 -15.88 -28.33 7.40
N ALA A 408 -16.08 -27.54 6.34
CA ALA A 408 -17.22 -27.70 5.43
C ALA A 408 -17.18 -29.06 4.71
N TRP A 409 -16.00 -29.50 4.27
CA TRP A 409 -15.82 -30.82 3.68
C TRP A 409 -16.14 -31.95 4.66
N LEU A 410 -15.65 -31.84 5.90
CA LEU A 410 -15.90 -32.81 6.98
C LEU A 410 -17.40 -32.92 7.27
N LEU A 411 -18.09 -31.80 7.44
CA LEU A 411 -19.53 -31.76 7.70
C LEU A 411 -20.33 -32.41 6.58
N ILE A 412 -20.07 -32.02 5.32
CA ILE A 412 -20.75 -32.60 4.16
C ILE A 412 -20.45 -34.09 4.04
N ARG A 413 -19.21 -34.50 4.30
CA ARG A 413 -18.81 -35.91 4.24
C ARG A 413 -19.53 -36.75 5.31
N VAL A 414 -19.53 -36.28 6.56
CA VAL A 414 -20.24 -36.94 7.67
C VAL A 414 -21.73 -37.02 7.38
N ALA A 415 -22.35 -35.96 6.85
CA ALA A 415 -23.78 -35.97 6.50
C ALA A 415 -24.10 -36.99 5.39
N ILE A 416 -23.27 -37.07 4.35
CA ILE A 416 -23.43 -38.04 3.26
C ILE A 416 -23.28 -39.48 3.78
N ASP A 417 -22.24 -39.73 4.58
CA ASP A 417 -21.96 -41.09 5.06
C ASP A 417 -22.99 -41.50 6.13
N TYR A 418 -23.44 -40.60 7.01
CA TYR A 418 -24.59 -40.81 7.89
C TYR A 418 -25.84 -41.19 7.10
N TYR A 419 -26.20 -40.43 6.06
CA TYR A 419 -27.39 -40.73 5.27
C TYR A 419 -27.32 -42.10 4.58
N LYS A 420 -26.14 -42.48 4.08
CA LYS A 420 -25.92 -43.79 3.43
C LYS A 420 -25.90 -44.95 4.42
N GLU A 421 -25.37 -44.73 5.62
CA GLU A 421 -25.06 -45.79 6.58
C GLU A 421 -25.97 -45.77 7.82
N ARG A 422 -26.99 -44.89 7.88
CA ARG A 422 -27.88 -44.73 9.06
C ARG A 422 -28.54 -46.02 9.56
N ASN A 423 -28.66 -47.03 8.68
CA ASN A 423 -29.25 -48.33 9.03
C ASN A 423 -28.22 -49.34 9.60
N GLU A 424 -26.93 -49.03 9.57
CA GLU A 424 -25.86 -49.84 10.14
C GLU A 424 -25.60 -49.48 11.62
N LYS A 425 -25.64 -50.48 12.52
CA LYS A 425 -25.45 -50.28 13.97
C LYS A 425 -24.10 -49.64 14.37
N LYS A 426 -23.09 -49.64 13.49
CA LYS A 426 -21.74 -49.12 13.76
C LYS A 426 -21.23 -48.16 12.66
N TRP A 427 -22.12 -47.48 11.95
CA TRP A 427 -21.78 -46.51 10.89
C TRP A 427 -20.69 -45.52 11.32
N TRP A 428 -20.75 -45.02 12.55
CA TRP A 428 -19.78 -44.07 13.11
C TRP A 428 -18.33 -44.59 13.12
N LYS A 429 -18.09 -45.91 13.27
CA LYS A 429 -16.74 -46.48 13.23
C LYS A 429 -16.15 -46.47 11.82
N LYS A 430 -17.00 -46.71 10.81
CA LYS A 430 -16.61 -46.71 9.40
C LYS A 430 -16.33 -45.28 8.94
N VAL A 431 -17.22 -44.35 9.26
CA VAL A 431 -17.02 -42.90 9.08
C VAL A 431 -15.73 -42.43 9.77
N ALA A 432 -15.51 -42.78 11.04
CA ALA A 432 -14.27 -42.41 11.74
C ALA A 432 -13.02 -42.97 11.05
N THR A 433 -13.08 -44.18 10.49
CA THR A 433 -11.94 -44.80 9.79
C THR A 433 -11.61 -44.08 8.49
N ASP A 434 -12.63 -43.73 7.70
CA ASP A 434 -12.46 -42.99 6.44
C ASP A 434 -11.95 -41.55 6.66
N LEU A 435 -12.32 -40.95 7.81
CA LEU A 435 -11.94 -39.57 8.16
C LEU A 435 -10.57 -39.45 8.84
N LYS A 436 -9.98 -40.55 9.34
CA LYS A 436 -8.66 -40.52 10.03
C LYS A 436 -7.59 -39.86 9.19
N ALA A 437 -7.36 -40.33 7.96
CA ALA A 437 -6.24 -39.83 7.15
C ALA A 437 -6.39 -38.34 6.76
N PRO A 438 -7.57 -37.87 6.29
CA PRO A 438 -7.82 -36.44 6.07
C PRO A 438 -7.64 -35.60 7.36
N PHE A 439 -8.17 -36.09 8.49
CA PHE A 439 -8.03 -35.41 9.78
C PHE A 439 -6.57 -35.27 10.21
N PHE A 440 -5.77 -36.35 10.17
CA PHE A 440 -4.34 -36.27 10.46
C PHE A 440 -3.56 -35.41 9.46
N THR A 441 -4.03 -35.30 8.21
CA THR A 441 -3.43 -34.39 7.23
C THR A 441 -3.67 -32.94 7.61
N PHE A 442 -4.89 -32.60 8.04
CA PHE A 442 -5.24 -31.27 8.54
C PHE A 442 -4.50 -30.92 9.85
N ILE A 443 -4.46 -31.83 10.82
CA ILE A 443 -3.68 -31.64 12.05
C ILE A 443 -2.19 -31.50 11.73
N GLY A 444 -1.65 -32.32 10.82
CA GLY A 444 -0.27 -32.20 10.37
C GLY A 444 0.03 -30.86 9.71
N PHE A 445 -0.92 -30.28 8.96
CA PHE A 445 -0.81 -28.92 8.43
C PHE A 445 -0.74 -27.88 9.56
N LEU A 446 -1.66 -27.92 10.54
CA LEU A 446 -1.68 -26.98 11.67
C LEU A 446 -0.39 -27.04 12.49
N VAL A 447 0.11 -28.25 12.77
CA VAL A 447 1.38 -28.44 13.50
C VAL A 447 2.55 -27.89 12.69
N SER A 448 2.64 -28.22 11.39
CA SER A 448 3.69 -27.71 10.51
C SER A 448 3.66 -26.17 10.44
N SER A 449 2.47 -25.60 10.26
CA SER A 449 2.25 -24.16 10.23
C SER A 449 2.71 -23.48 11.52
N GLY A 450 2.27 -23.98 12.68
CA GLY A 450 2.66 -23.43 13.98
C GLY A 450 4.16 -23.53 14.25
N ILE A 451 4.81 -24.62 13.84
CA ILE A 451 6.28 -24.77 13.93
C ILE A 451 6.98 -23.70 13.10
N PHE A 452 6.65 -23.56 11.82
CA PHE A 452 7.34 -22.59 10.97
C PHE A 452 7.00 -21.14 11.32
N ALA A 453 5.74 -20.83 11.66
CA ALA A 453 5.37 -19.50 12.14
C ALA A 453 6.16 -19.10 13.41
N ALA A 454 6.41 -20.07 14.31
CA ALA A 454 7.24 -19.85 15.49
C ALA A 454 8.74 -19.79 15.19
N LEU A 455 9.22 -20.46 14.13
CA LEU A 455 10.63 -20.41 13.72
C LEU A 455 10.99 -19.09 13.04
N PHE A 456 10.10 -18.54 12.21
CA PHE A 456 10.34 -17.25 11.54
C PHE A 456 9.96 -16.06 12.42
N GLY A 457 8.89 -16.18 13.21
CA GLY A 457 8.39 -15.14 14.11
C GLY A 457 8.52 -15.50 15.59
N ARG A 458 7.52 -15.14 16.40
CA ARG A 458 7.41 -15.56 17.81
C ARG A 458 6.18 -16.45 18.00
N PHE A 459 6.27 -17.49 18.83
CA PHE A 459 5.12 -18.37 19.10
C PHE A 459 3.90 -17.62 19.67
N THR A 460 4.13 -16.57 20.45
CA THR A 460 3.06 -15.68 20.96
C THR A 460 2.34 -14.93 19.84
N GLN A 461 3.02 -14.60 18.74
CA GLN A 461 2.40 -14.01 17.56
C GLN A 461 1.46 -15.02 16.88
N PHE A 462 1.86 -16.29 16.76
CA PHE A 462 1.02 -17.36 16.21
C PHE A 462 -0.28 -17.53 17.00
N TYR A 463 -0.19 -17.74 18.32
CA TYR A 463 -1.37 -17.91 19.17
C TYR A 463 -2.25 -16.65 19.21
N GLY A 464 -1.63 -15.47 19.36
CA GLY A 464 -2.32 -14.19 19.39
C GLY A 464 -2.96 -13.81 18.05
N ALA A 465 -2.44 -14.28 16.92
CA ALA A 465 -3.04 -14.05 15.62
C ALA A 465 -4.29 -14.91 15.43
N LEU A 466 -4.26 -16.20 15.81
CA LEU A 466 -5.41 -17.09 15.73
C LEU A 466 -6.59 -16.61 16.59
N SER A 467 -6.32 -16.13 17.81
CA SER A 467 -7.35 -15.60 18.72
C SER A 467 -7.96 -14.27 18.23
N ARG A 468 -7.14 -13.37 17.68
CA ARG A 468 -7.59 -12.11 17.06
C ARG A 468 -8.49 -12.36 15.85
N THR A 469 -8.16 -13.37 15.05
CA THR A 469 -8.90 -13.73 13.85
C THR A 469 -10.28 -14.37 14.15
N ILE A 470 -10.43 -15.10 15.26
CA ILE A 470 -11.76 -15.56 15.75
C ILE A 470 -12.58 -14.38 16.27
N SER A 471 -11.91 -13.37 16.86
CA SER A 471 -12.52 -12.13 17.37
C SER A 471 -12.80 -11.08 16.28
N PHE A 472 -12.52 -11.39 15.01
CA PHE A 472 -12.60 -10.47 13.86
C PHE A 472 -14.03 -10.02 13.54
N THR A 473 -15.05 -10.64 14.13
CA THR A 473 -16.44 -10.12 14.15
C THR A 473 -16.56 -8.79 14.89
N ASN A 474 -15.55 -8.45 15.72
CA ASN A 474 -15.39 -7.18 16.40
C ASN A 474 -14.28 -6.33 15.77
N ILE A 475 -14.20 -6.24 14.43
CA ILE A 475 -13.65 -5.00 13.84
C ILE A 475 -14.60 -3.89 14.27
N LYS A 476 -14.36 -3.43 15.50
CA LYS A 476 -14.94 -2.25 16.09
C LYS A 476 -14.63 -1.12 15.14
N GLU A 477 -15.64 -0.28 14.95
CA GLU A 477 -15.54 1.04 14.36
C GLU A 477 -14.12 1.59 14.55
N VAL A 478 -13.54 2.11 13.47
CA VAL A 478 -12.28 2.87 13.50
C VAL A 478 -12.41 4.15 14.35
N GLY A 479 -13.53 4.30 15.06
CA GLY A 479 -13.87 5.39 15.95
C GLY A 479 -12.79 5.67 16.97
N ILE A 480 -12.83 6.93 17.38
CA ILE A 480 -11.89 7.59 18.26
C ILE A 480 -11.88 6.90 19.63
N LYS A 481 -10.71 6.51 20.12
CA LYS A 481 -10.54 5.79 21.41
C LYS A 481 -9.88 6.62 22.51
N THR A 482 -9.29 7.74 22.15
CA THR A 482 -8.60 8.69 23.03
C THR A 482 -9.13 10.09 22.74
N ILE A 483 -8.66 11.13 23.44
CA ILE A 483 -9.04 12.50 23.04
C ILE A 483 -8.36 12.95 21.73
N TRP A 484 -7.36 12.19 21.27
CA TRP A 484 -6.62 12.44 20.04
C TRP A 484 -7.34 11.87 18.81
N PRO A 485 -7.16 12.49 17.64
CA PRO A 485 -7.70 11.95 16.39
C PRO A 485 -7.10 10.59 16.01
N ASN A 486 -7.82 9.81 15.21
CA ASN A 486 -7.36 8.53 14.68
C ASN A 486 -7.21 8.57 13.15
N VAL A 487 -5.98 8.52 12.64
CA VAL A 487 -5.70 8.60 11.18
C VAL A 487 -6.42 7.53 10.35
N LEU A 488 -6.67 6.36 10.94
CA LEU A 488 -7.22 5.20 10.22
C LEU A 488 -8.62 5.46 9.65
N THR A 489 -9.35 6.48 10.12
CA THR A 489 -10.67 6.85 9.58
C THR A 489 -10.59 7.55 8.22
N THR A 490 -9.41 8.02 7.81
CA THR A 490 -9.19 8.79 6.57
C THR A 490 -8.46 8.03 5.47
N VAL A 491 -7.92 6.85 5.80
CA VAL A 491 -7.19 6.03 4.84
C VAL A 491 -8.17 5.39 3.86
N ALA A 492 -8.15 5.86 2.62
CA ALA A 492 -9.10 5.48 1.55
C ALA A 492 -9.18 3.96 1.31
N GLU A 493 -8.13 3.21 1.66
CA GLU A 493 -8.09 1.75 1.54
C GLU A 493 -9.06 0.99 2.46
N PHE A 494 -9.56 1.62 3.52
CA PHE A 494 -10.54 1.04 4.45
C PHE A 494 -11.99 1.34 4.07
N ASN A 495 -12.23 2.05 2.96
CA ASN A 495 -13.56 2.32 2.49
C ASN A 495 -14.31 1.02 2.17
N THR A 496 -15.49 0.86 2.77
CA THR A 496 -16.38 -0.25 2.46
C THR A 496 -16.84 -0.18 1.02
N THR A 497 -17.03 -1.33 0.38
CA THR A 497 -17.47 -1.39 -1.02
C THR A 497 -18.81 -2.10 -1.14
N SER A 498 -19.63 -1.64 -2.09
CA SER A 498 -20.91 -2.28 -2.39
C SER A 498 -20.70 -3.59 -3.16
N PHE A 499 -21.67 -4.50 -3.09
CA PHE A 499 -21.61 -5.74 -3.88
C PHE A 499 -21.58 -5.48 -5.39
N SER A 500 -22.23 -4.41 -5.87
CA SER A 500 -22.16 -4.03 -7.29
C SER A 500 -20.73 -3.71 -7.71
N ASN A 501 -20.03 -2.89 -6.90
CA ASN A 501 -18.65 -2.52 -7.17
C ASN A 501 -17.72 -3.73 -7.16
N ILE A 502 -17.97 -4.74 -6.31
CA ILE A 502 -17.22 -6.00 -6.31
C ILE A 502 -17.38 -6.73 -7.65
N VAL A 503 -18.61 -6.82 -8.16
CA VAL A 503 -18.89 -7.46 -9.45
C VAL A 503 -18.20 -6.71 -10.58
N ASP A 504 -18.26 -5.39 -10.56
CA ASP A 504 -17.67 -4.53 -11.59
C ASP A 504 -16.13 -4.66 -11.60
N GLN A 505 -15.48 -4.64 -10.43
CA GLN A 505 -14.02 -4.82 -10.31
C GLN A 505 -13.54 -6.23 -10.69
N MET A 506 -14.40 -7.25 -10.67
CA MET A 506 -14.08 -8.62 -11.13
C MET A 506 -14.34 -8.83 -12.64
N GLY A 507 -14.58 -7.76 -13.41
CA GLY A 507 -14.85 -7.83 -14.84
C GLY A 507 -16.34 -7.76 -15.21
N GLY A 508 -17.18 -7.33 -14.28
CA GLY A 508 -18.61 -7.10 -14.50
C GLY A 508 -19.49 -8.35 -14.44
N LYS A 509 -20.80 -8.13 -14.57
CA LYS A 509 -21.84 -9.16 -14.44
C LYS A 509 -21.61 -10.41 -15.31
N PRO A 510 -21.16 -10.31 -16.58
CA PRO A 510 -20.95 -11.50 -17.42
C PRO A 510 -19.89 -12.45 -16.84
N LEU A 511 -18.69 -11.94 -16.55
CA LEU A 511 -17.59 -12.75 -16.02
C LEU A 511 -17.91 -13.27 -14.63
N PHE A 512 -18.52 -12.45 -13.78
CA PHE A 512 -18.94 -12.89 -12.45
C PHE A 512 -19.92 -14.07 -12.51
N THR A 513 -20.88 -14.02 -13.44
CA THR A 513 -21.81 -15.12 -13.66
C THR A 513 -21.09 -16.39 -14.12
N LEU A 514 -20.12 -16.27 -15.05
CA LEU A 514 -19.32 -17.40 -15.50
C LEU A 514 -18.49 -18.02 -14.37
N ALA A 515 -17.96 -17.22 -13.45
CA ALA A 515 -17.23 -17.70 -12.28
C ALA A 515 -18.15 -18.53 -11.38
N VAL A 516 -19.34 -18.02 -11.05
CA VAL A 516 -20.34 -18.76 -10.24
C VAL A 516 -20.74 -20.06 -10.93
N LEU A 517 -21.04 -20.03 -12.23
CA LEU A 517 -21.34 -21.23 -13.01
C LEU A 517 -20.16 -22.22 -13.02
N GLY A 518 -18.93 -21.72 -13.15
CA GLY A 518 -17.71 -22.53 -13.09
C GLY A 518 -17.55 -23.26 -11.78
N ALA A 519 -17.80 -22.59 -10.66
CA ALA A 519 -17.83 -23.22 -9.35
C ALA A 519 -18.93 -24.30 -9.28
N LEU A 520 -20.16 -23.98 -9.66
CA LEU A 520 -21.29 -24.94 -9.65
C LEU A 520 -21.03 -26.16 -10.54
N LEU A 521 -20.36 -26.01 -11.68
CA LEU A 521 -20.00 -27.11 -12.58
C LEU A 521 -19.06 -28.14 -11.93
N LEU A 522 -18.35 -27.79 -10.85
CA LEU A 522 -17.54 -28.73 -10.08
C LEU A 522 -18.38 -29.74 -9.29
N LEU A 523 -19.65 -29.44 -8.98
CA LEU A 523 -20.59 -30.40 -8.40
C LEU A 523 -20.94 -31.52 -9.38
N VAL A 524 -20.75 -31.28 -10.68
CA VAL A 524 -21.00 -32.29 -11.70
C VAL A 524 -19.81 -33.23 -11.78
N LYS A 525 -20.13 -34.53 -11.71
CA LYS A 525 -19.20 -35.64 -11.84
C LYS A 525 -18.25 -35.45 -13.03
N ARG A 526 -16.95 -35.67 -12.80
CA ARG A 526 -15.95 -35.66 -13.88
C ARG A 526 -16.18 -36.85 -14.80
N VAL A 527 -15.97 -36.63 -16.10
CA VAL A 527 -16.11 -37.71 -17.09
C VAL A 527 -15.02 -38.75 -16.83
N GLY A 528 -15.43 -40.01 -16.64
CA GLY A 528 -14.54 -41.14 -16.34
C GLY A 528 -14.27 -41.42 -14.86
N GLU A 529 -14.70 -40.56 -13.93
CA GLU A 529 -14.69 -40.91 -12.50
C GLU A 529 -15.95 -41.71 -12.14
N GLU A 530 -15.94 -42.47 -11.04
CA GLU A 530 -17.14 -43.18 -10.57
C GLU A 530 -17.94 -42.39 -9.53
N LYS A 531 -17.26 -41.58 -8.70
CA LYS A 531 -17.84 -40.84 -7.58
C LYS A 531 -17.71 -39.33 -7.79
N ARG A 532 -18.64 -38.57 -7.21
CA ARG A 532 -18.57 -37.09 -7.18
C ARG A 532 -17.52 -36.67 -6.15
N ASN A 533 -16.62 -35.75 -6.53
CA ASN A 533 -15.68 -35.13 -5.60
C ASN A 533 -16.21 -33.76 -5.17
N TYR A 534 -16.70 -33.67 -3.93
CA TYR A 534 -17.22 -32.42 -3.37
C TYR A 534 -16.12 -31.49 -2.84
N PHE A 535 -14.91 -32.01 -2.59
CA PHE A 535 -13.81 -31.21 -2.04
C PHE A 535 -13.47 -30.02 -2.94
N ASP A 536 -13.36 -30.24 -4.26
CA ASP A 536 -12.99 -29.20 -5.21
C ASP A 536 -14.01 -28.05 -5.25
N PHE A 537 -15.31 -28.37 -5.16
CA PHE A 537 -16.38 -27.37 -5.08
C PHE A 537 -16.33 -26.62 -3.75
N ILE A 538 -16.22 -27.34 -2.63
CA ILE A 538 -16.18 -26.74 -1.28
C ILE A 538 -14.98 -25.83 -1.12
N MET A 539 -13.82 -26.28 -1.61
CA MET A 539 -12.58 -25.50 -1.64
C MET A 539 -12.79 -24.15 -2.31
N LEU A 540 -13.33 -24.16 -3.53
CA LEU A 540 -13.55 -22.95 -4.30
C LEU A 540 -14.67 -22.09 -3.70
N ALA A 541 -15.76 -22.70 -3.24
CA ALA A 541 -16.90 -21.99 -2.65
C ALA A 541 -16.53 -21.27 -1.36
N VAL A 542 -15.86 -21.96 -0.41
CA VAL A 542 -15.41 -21.36 0.86
C VAL A 542 -14.40 -20.26 0.61
N TRP A 543 -13.42 -20.50 -0.28
CA TRP A 543 -12.43 -19.48 -0.58
C TRP A 543 -13.08 -18.24 -1.22
N PHE A 544 -13.90 -18.44 -2.25
CA PHE A 544 -14.59 -17.35 -2.96
C PHE A 544 -15.49 -16.53 -2.03
N THR A 545 -16.29 -17.17 -1.17
CA THR A 545 -17.21 -16.45 -0.27
C THR A 545 -16.46 -15.74 0.86
N ALA A 546 -15.42 -16.35 1.43
CA ALA A 546 -14.61 -15.72 2.47
C ALA A 546 -13.91 -14.46 1.96
N THR A 547 -13.31 -14.53 0.76
CA THR A 547 -12.62 -13.37 0.16
C THR A 547 -13.61 -12.33 -0.36
N ALA A 548 -14.78 -12.72 -0.85
CA ALA A 548 -15.84 -11.77 -1.21
C ALA A 548 -16.35 -11.02 0.03
N TYR A 549 -16.52 -11.70 1.17
CA TYR A 549 -16.85 -11.04 2.43
C TYR A 549 -15.76 -10.06 2.87
N ALA A 550 -14.48 -10.48 2.83
CA ALA A 550 -13.36 -9.58 3.15
C ALA A 550 -13.37 -8.34 2.24
N PHE A 551 -13.64 -8.52 0.94
CA PHE A 551 -13.73 -7.42 -0.01
C PHE A 551 -14.84 -6.42 0.36
N THR A 552 -16.01 -6.85 0.86
CA THR A 552 -17.05 -5.91 1.36
C THR A 552 -16.57 -5.00 2.50
N LYS A 553 -15.53 -5.42 3.24
CA LYS A 553 -14.97 -4.67 4.37
C LYS A 553 -13.87 -3.69 3.99
N GLY A 554 -13.36 -3.73 2.76
CA GLY A 554 -12.34 -2.82 2.28
C GLY A 554 -11.93 -3.13 0.85
N THR A 555 -11.86 -2.11 0.00
CA THR A 555 -11.47 -2.24 -1.41
C THR A 555 -10.09 -2.87 -1.58
N ARG A 556 -9.17 -2.65 -0.65
CA ARG A 556 -7.83 -3.27 -0.65
C ARG A 556 -7.85 -4.80 -0.68
N PHE A 557 -8.91 -5.44 -0.17
CA PHE A 557 -9.02 -6.91 -0.16
C PHE A 557 -9.48 -7.50 -1.49
N ALA A 558 -9.71 -6.68 -2.54
CA ALA A 558 -10.07 -7.12 -3.89
C ALA A 558 -9.10 -8.18 -4.43
N ILE A 559 -7.80 -7.98 -4.21
CA ILE A 559 -6.74 -8.86 -4.73
C ILE A 559 -6.85 -10.28 -4.16
N LEU A 560 -7.36 -10.44 -2.92
CA LEU A 560 -7.51 -11.75 -2.28
C LEU A 560 -8.57 -12.60 -2.96
N MET A 561 -9.54 -11.97 -3.63
CA MET A 561 -10.60 -12.65 -4.38
C MET A 561 -10.15 -13.05 -5.80
N ALA A 562 -9.08 -12.45 -6.34
CA ALA A 562 -8.62 -12.73 -7.69
C ALA A 562 -8.25 -14.21 -7.92
N PRO A 563 -7.53 -14.93 -7.02
CA PRO A 563 -7.24 -16.35 -7.20
C PRO A 563 -8.47 -17.27 -7.26
N PRO A 564 -9.41 -17.27 -6.28
CA PRO A 564 -10.59 -18.12 -6.39
C PRO A 564 -11.49 -17.71 -7.56
N PHE A 565 -11.55 -16.43 -7.92
CA PHE A 565 -12.29 -15.98 -9.11
C PHE A 565 -11.69 -16.56 -10.40
N ALA A 566 -10.38 -16.44 -10.58
CA ALA A 566 -9.69 -16.97 -11.75
C ALA A 566 -9.77 -18.51 -11.84
N LEU A 567 -9.68 -19.21 -10.70
CA LEU A 567 -9.89 -20.67 -10.63
C LEU A 567 -11.31 -21.07 -11.03
N ALA A 568 -12.32 -20.28 -10.67
CA ALA A 568 -13.70 -20.52 -11.03
C ALA A 568 -13.95 -20.37 -12.55
N ILE A 569 -13.39 -19.32 -13.16
CA ILE A 569 -13.39 -19.16 -14.62
C ILE A 569 -12.61 -20.29 -15.31
N GLY A 570 -11.44 -20.66 -14.78
CA GLY A 570 -10.68 -21.81 -15.29
C GLY A 570 -11.48 -23.12 -15.23
N ALA A 571 -12.21 -23.35 -14.13
CA ALA A 571 -13.11 -24.48 -13.99
C ALA A 571 -14.23 -24.45 -15.04
N PHE A 572 -14.87 -23.30 -15.27
CA PHE A 572 -15.86 -23.11 -16.33
C PHE A 572 -15.26 -23.46 -17.70
N SER A 573 -14.19 -22.77 -18.10
CA SER A 573 -13.55 -22.91 -19.41
C SER A 573 -13.09 -24.34 -19.68
N GLY A 574 -12.44 -25.00 -18.72
CA GLY A 574 -11.97 -26.37 -18.90
C GLY A 574 -13.11 -27.40 -18.97
N ARG A 575 -14.17 -27.24 -18.15
CA ARG A 575 -15.32 -28.15 -18.15
C ARG A 575 -16.17 -27.98 -19.41
N ILE A 576 -16.39 -26.75 -19.86
CA ILE A 576 -17.11 -26.46 -21.12
C ILE A 576 -16.29 -26.92 -22.32
N TYR A 577 -14.97 -26.68 -22.36
CA TYR A 577 -14.11 -27.21 -23.43
C TYR A 577 -14.23 -28.73 -23.56
N TYR A 578 -14.18 -29.45 -22.44
CA TYR A 578 -14.25 -30.91 -22.48
C TYR A 578 -15.65 -31.44 -22.80
N LYS A 579 -16.69 -30.96 -22.10
CA LYS A 579 -18.07 -31.45 -22.30
C LYS A 579 -18.69 -30.92 -23.58
N GLY A 580 -18.52 -29.64 -23.88
CA GLY A 580 -19.02 -29.01 -25.11
C GLY A 580 -18.43 -29.67 -26.35
N SER A 581 -17.12 -29.98 -26.37
CA SER A 581 -16.53 -30.70 -27.50
C SER A 581 -17.01 -32.15 -27.65
N LEU A 582 -17.50 -32.78 -26.59
CA LEU A 582 -18.17 -34.08 -26.67
C LEU A 582 -19.60 -33.96 -27.19
N MET A 583 -20.39 -33.02 -26.65
CA MET A 583 -21.77 -32.79 -27.08
C MET A 583 -21.87 -32.36 -28.54
N VAL A 584 -20.97 -31.50 -29.01
CA VAL A 584 -20.93 -31.08 -30.42
C VAL A 584 -20.58 -32.26 -31.34
N LYS A 585 -19.69 -33.14 -30.91
CA LYS A 585 -19.39 -34.37 -31.67
C LYS A 585 -20.63 -35.29 -31.73
N GLU A 586 -21.30 -35.49 -30.60
CA GLU A 586 -22.42 -36.45 -30.48
C GLU A 586 -23.69 -35.95 -31.17
N ASN A 587 -23.99 -34.65 -31.12
CA ASN A 587 -25.26 -34.10 -31.62
C ASN A 587 -25.15 -33.43 -32.99
N ILE A 588 -23.97 -32.95 -33.39
CA ILE A 588 -23.75 -32.16 -34.62
C ILE A 588 -22.83 -32.90 -35.61
N ASN A 589 -22.33 -34.10 -35.27
CA ASN A 589 -21.41 -34.90 -36.11
C ASN A 589 -20.15 -34.14 -36.58
N LEU A 590 -19.75 -33.08 -35.87
CA LEU A 590 -18.57 -32.29 -36.21
C LEU A 590 -17.30 -32.99 -35.72
N ASP A 591 -16.19 -32.87 -36.47
CA ASP A 591 -14.91 -33.43 -36.05
C ASP A 591 -14.47 -32.86 -34.68
N ARG A 592 -13.93 -33.73 -33.82
CA ARG A 592 -13.57 -33.39 -32.45
C ARG A 592 -12.52 -32.29 -32.37
N ARG A 593 -11.61 -32.18 -33.35
CA ARG A 593 -10.60 -31.12 -33.39
C ARG A 593 -11.25 -29.78 -33.71
N ILE A 594 -12.20 -29.75 -34.65
CA ILE A 594 -12.97 -28.56 -35.00
C ILE A 594 -13.82 -28.11 -33.80
N ALA A 595 -14.54 -29.02 -33.15
CA ALA A 595 -15.35 -28.71 -31.96
C ALA A 595 -14.50 -28.13 -30.81
N LYS A 596 -13.29 -28.67 -30.60
CA LYS A 596 -12.32 -28.13 -29.64
C LYS A 596 -11.80 -26.74 -30.04
N GLY A 597 -11.55 -26.52 -31.34
CA GLY A 597 -11.14 -25.23 -31.87
C GLY A 597 -12.20 -24.16 -31.66
N LEU A 598 -13.46 -24.46 -31.97
CA LEU A 598 -14.60 -23.56 -31.74
C LEU A 598 -14.80 -23.24 -30.26
N ALA A 599 -14.67 -24.24 -29.37
CA ALA A 599 -14.77 -24.00 -27.93
C ALA A 599 -13.65 -23.07 -27.43
N ILE A 600 -12.42 -23.22 -27.91
CA ILE A 600 -11.31 -22.30 -27.57
C ILE A 600 -11.61 -20.90 -28.12
N LEU A 601 -12.04 -20.79 -29.38
CA LEU A 601 -12.37 -19.51 -30.01
C LEU A 601 -13.43 -18.74 -29.20
N LEU A 602 -14.52 -19.41 -28.81
CA LEU A 602 -15.57 -18.81 -27.99
C LEU A 602 -15.03 -18.33 -26.64
N ILE A 603 -14.21 -19.14 -25.96
CA ILE A 603 -13.60 -18.72 -24.69
C ILE A 603 -12.66 -17.53 -24.90
N CYS A 604 -11.89 -17.49 -25.99
CA CYS A 604 -11.02 -16.36 -26.32
C CYS A 604 -11.80 -15.07 -26.59
N LEU A 605 -12.97 -15.14 -27.23
CA LEU A 605 -13.85 -13.98 -27.43
C LEU A 605 -14.29 -13.36 -26.10
N PHE A 606 -14.57 -14.18 -25.08
CA PHE A 606 -14.89 -13.70 -23.73
C PHE A 606 -13.71 -13.04 -23.00
N LEU A 607 -12.47 -13.21 -23.49
CA LEU A 607 -11.30 -12.54 -22.90
C LEU A 607 -11.04 -11.15 -23.50
N ILE A 608 -11.67 -10.77 -24.61
CA ILE A 608 -11.42 -9.46 -25.25
C ILE A 608 -11.65 -8.30 -24.25
N THR A 609 -12.78 -8.31 -23.55
CA THR A 609 -13.11 -7.27 -22.57
C THR A 609 -12.15 -7.28 -21.36
N PRO A 610 -11.83 -8.42 -20.72
CA PRO A 610 -10.74 -8.51 -19.73
C PRO A 610 -9.40 -7.96 -20.20
N PHE A 611 -8.96 -8.30 -21.41
CA PHE A 611 -7.68 -7.84 -21.94
C PHE A 611 -7.69 -6.32 -22.19
N ALA A 612 -8.79 -5.78 -22.71
CA ALA A 612 -8.94 -4.33 -22.89
C ALA A 612 -8.93 -3.59 -21.54
N SER A 613 -9.64 -4.11 -20.54
CA SER A 613 -9.64 -3.54 -19.18
C SER A 613 -8.26 -3.65 -18.53
N ALA A 614 -7.58 -4.78 -18.67
CA ALA A 614 -6.23 -4.98 -18.18
C ALA A 614 -5.23 -4.02 -18.82
N LYS A 615 -5.34 -3.79 -20.13
CA LYS A 615 -4.54 -2.76 -20.83
C LYS A 615 -4.79 -1.39 -20.24
N GLN A 616 -6.06 -1.01 -20.05
CA GLN A 616 -6.40 0.31 -19.53
C GLN A 616 -5.84 0.53 -18.13
N VAL A 617 -5.93 -0.46 -17.24
CA VAL A 617 -5.31 -0.37 -15.90
C VAL A 617 -3.79 -0.23 -16.05
N ALA A 618 -3.15 -1.14 -16.79
CA ALA A 618 -1.69 -1.20 -16.87
C ALA A 618 -1.03 0.02 -17.52
N ILE A 619 -1.66 0.65 -18.53
CA ILE A 619 -1.09 1.87 -19.14
C ILE A 619 -1.20 3.08 -18.21
N THR A 620 -2.18 3.13 -17.31
CA THR A 620 -2.39 4.25 -16.38
C THR A 620 -1.56 4.17 -15.11
N GLU A 621 -0.83 3.07 -14.91
CA GLU A 621 0.11 2.92 -13.80
C GLU A 621 1.37 3.75 -14.06
N VAL A 622 1.39 4.99 -13.56
CA VAL A 622 2.48 5.96 -13.73
C VAL A 622 3.06 6.32 -12.36
N PRO A 623 4.36 6.62 -12.25
CA PRO A 623 4.92 7.08 -11.00
C PRO A 623 4.27 8.33 -10.43
N SER A 624 3.99 8.28 -9.13
CA SER A 624 3.64 9.47 -8.34
C SER A 624 4.88 10.35 -8.09
N MET A 625 6.08 9.75 -8.06
CA MET A 625 7.36 10.46 -8.04
C MET A 625 7.71 10.97 -9.43
N ASN A 626 8.26 12.18 -9.52
CA ASN A 626 8.76 12.78 -10.75
C ASN A 626 10.05 13.56 -10.46
N ASP A 627 10.67 14.10 -11.51
CA ASP A 627 11.92 14.85 -11.41
C ASP A 627 11.82 16.08 -10.51
N ALA A 628 10.66 16.74 -10.47
CA ALA A 628 10.46 17.89 -9.59
C ALA A 628 10.56 17.47 -8.11
N TRP A 629 9.89 16.38 -7.72
CA TRP A 629 10.02 15.80 -6.37
C TRP A 629 11.42 15.26 -6.11
N TYR A 630 11.98 14.48 -7.04
CA TYR A 630 13.30 13.88 -6.90
C TYR A 630 14.36 14.97 -6.70
N THR A 631 14.36 16.00 -7.56
CA THR A 631 15.30 17.12 -7.50
C THR A 631 15.14 17.97 -6.24
N ALA A 632 13.91 18.24 -5.80
CA ALA A 632 13.68 18.97 -4.56
C ALA A 632 14.28 18.21 -3.36
N LEU A 633 14.09 16.89 -3.30
CA LEU A 633 14.58 16.05 -2.21
C LEU A 633 16.10 15.84 -2.27
N THR A 634 16.69 15.65 -3.44
CA THR A 634 18.16 15.58 -3.57
C THR A 634 18.81 16.92 -3.25
N LYS A 635 18.18 18.06 -3.59
CA LYS A 635 18.67 19.38 -3.16
C LYS A 635 18.69 19.53 -1.63
N ILE A 636 17.66 19.04 -0.93
CA ILE A 636 17.65 19.01 0.55
C ILE A 636 18.77 18.07 1.07
N ARG A 637 18.92 16.89 0.47
CA ARG A 637 19.98 15.93 0.79
C ARG A 637 21.38 16.54 0.62
N ASP A 638 21.56 17.46 -0.31
CA ASP A 638 22.90 17.98 -0.60
C ASP A 638 23.19 19.31 0.16
N ASP A 639 22.21 19.88 0.87
CA ASP A 639 22.35 21.18 1.57
C ASP A 639 22.97 21.08 2.97
N THR A 640 22.56 20.12 3.82
CA THR A 640 23.09 19.97 5.21
C THR A 640 23.21 18.51 5.62
N PRO A 641 24.26 18.06 6.36
CA PRO A 641 24.49 16.64 6.64
C PRO A 641 23.42 15.98 7.54
N ASP A 642 22.81 16.74 8.45
CA ASP A 642 21.67 16.30 9.27
C ASP A 642 20.63 17.43 9.32
N SER A 643 19.37 17.04 9.18
CA SER A 643 18.22 17.93 9.14
C SER A 643 16.93 17.11 9.24
N ILE A 644 15.82 17.82 9.44
CA ILE A 644 14.48 17.24 9.48
C ILE A 644 13.62 17.80 8.35
N ILE A 645 12.84 16.95 7.70
CA ILE A 645 11.83 17.33 6.71
C ILE A 645 10.45 17.16 7.33
N THR A 646 9.64 18.22 7.26
CA THR A 646 8.26 18.24 7.72
C THR A 646 7.33 18.60 6.56
N SER A 647 6.35 17.75 6.31
CA SER A 647 5.23 17.99 5.38
C SER A 647 4.07 17.12 5.84
N TRP A 648 3.05 16.84 5.03
CA TRP A 648 2.06 15.82 5.37
C TRP A 648 2.66 14.40 5.31
N TRP A 649 2.12 13.47 6.12
CA TRP A 649 2.73 12.15 6.38
C TRP A 649 2.84 11.27 5.13
N ASP A 650 1.96 11.47 4.15
CA ASP A 650 1.96 10.71 2.90
C ASP A 650 3.35 10.69 2.28
N PHE A 651 4.04 11.82 2.21
CA PHE A 651 5.31 11.91 1.47
C PHE A 651 6.54 11.49 2.30
N GLY A 652 6.37 11.13 3.58
CA GLY A 652 7.47 10.84 4.50
C GLY A 652 8.41 9.72 4.01
N HIS A 653 7.88 8.71 3.31
CA HIS A 653 8.71 7.65 2.72
C HIS A 653 9.63 8.14 1.61
N TRP A 654 9.21 9.13 0.81
CA TRP A 654 10.06 9.76 -0.20
C TRP A 654 11.20 10.54 0.45
N PHE A 655 10.91 11.24 1.55
CA PHE A 655 11.90 12.04 2.28
C PHE A 655 13.00 11.16 2.87
N VAL A 656 12.65 10.01 3.45
CA VAL A 656 13.62 9.03 3.97
C VAL A 656 14.44 8.39 2.83
N ALA A 657 13.79 8.07 1.71
CA ALA A 657 14.41 7.35 0.62
C ALA A 657 15.36 8.23 -0.21
N ILE A 658 14.86 9.37 -0.69
CA ILE A 658 15.54 10.25 -1.63
C ILE A 658 16.24 11.39 -0.90
N GLY A 659 15.52 12.07 -0.01
CA GLY A 659 16.07 13.16 0.81
C GLY A 659 17.12 12.68 1.81
N GLN A 660 17.03 11.42 2.27
CA GLN A 660 17.92 10.81 3.27
C GLN A 660 18.14 11.74 4.48
N ARG A 661 17.05 12.37 4.92
CA ARG A 661 17.01 13.22 6.12
C ARG A 661 15.96 12.68 7.08
N ARG A 662 16.03 13.14 8.33
CA ARG A 662 15.05 12.76 9.33
C ARG A 662 13.68 13.25 8.89
N VAL A 663 12.64 12.50 9.20
CA VAL A 663 11.26 12.91 8.94
C VAL A 663 10.50 13.04 10.23
N THR A 664 9.65 14.06 10.32
CA THR A 664 8.75 14.23 11.47
C THR A 664 7.81 13.03 11.61
N PHE A 665 7.24 12.57 10.50
CA PHE A 665 6.44 11.34 10.45
C PHE A 665 6.27 10.83 9.02
N ASP A 666 5.77 9.60 8.86
CA ASP A 666 5.60 8.94 7.57
C ASP A 666 4.41 7.96 7.55
N GLY A 667 4.17 7.31 6.41
CA GLY A 667 3.10 6.33 6.19
C GLY A 667 3.09 5.12 7.12
N GLY A 668 4.22 4.82 7.78
CA GLY A 668 4.32 3.75 8.76
C GLY A 668 4.34 4.23 10.21
N ASP A 669 4.26 5.54 10.47
CA ASP A 669 4.38 6.11 11.82
C ASP A 669 3.75 7.50 12.00
N GLN A 670 2.42 7.59 11.90
CA GLN A 670 1.70 8.86 11.99
C GLN A 670 1.56 9.40 13.43
N GLY A 671 1.18 8.56 14.39
CA GLY A 671 1.07 8.95 15.81
C GLY A 671 0.07 10.08 16.08
N GLU A 672 0.34 10.89 17.11
CA GLU A 672 -0.43 12.09 17.47
C GLU A 672 0.02 13.32 16.67
N ARG A 673 1.16 13.24 15.98
CA ARG A 673 1.71 14.27 15.08
C ARG A 673 0.77 14.70 13.96
N ILE A 674 -0.21 13.87 13.58
CA ILE A 674 -1.24 14.24 12.59
C ILE A 674 -1.98 15.52 12.96
N HIS A 675 -2.26 15.69 14.24
CA HIS A 675 -2.90 16.89 14.73
C HIS A 675 -1.94 18.07 14.64
N TRP A 676 -0.72 17.89 15.16
CA TRP A 676 0.28 18.96 15.23
C TRP A 676 0.69 19.47 13.85
N VAL A 677 1.01 18.59 12.92
CA VAL A 677 1.36 18.98 11.54
C VAL A 677 0.12 19.50 10.79
N GLY A 678 -1.06 18.90 11.00
CA GLY A 678 -2.31 19.45 10.46
C GLY A 678 -2.56 20.88 10.94
N ARG A 679 -2.25 21.15 12.21
CA ARG A 679 -2.39 22.46 12.84
C ARG A 679 -1.38 23.47 12.30
N THR A 680 -0.13 23.08 12.01
CA THR A 680 0.84 23.97 11.34
C THR A 680 0.44 24.32 9.92
N LEU A 681 -0.30 23.44 9.23
CA LEU A 681 -0.83 23.71 7.90
C LEU A 681 -2.06 24.63 7.93
N LEU A 682 -2.95 24.45 8.92
CA LEU A 682 -4.24 25.12 9.01
C LEU A 682 -4.21 26.45 9.76
N SER A 683 -3.39 26.61 10.81
CA SER A 683 -3.36 27.81 11.63
C SER A 683 -3.06 29.06 10.78
N ASP A 684 -3.67 30.20 11.12
CA ASP A 684 -3.34 31.48 10.51
C ASP A 684 -2.25 32.25 11.30
N ASN A 685 -1.85 31.70 12.46
CA ASN A 685 -0.82 32.23 13.33
C ASN A 685 0.53 31.55 13.04
N GLU A 686 1.43 32.34 12.46
CA GLU A 686 2.77 31.87 12.09
C GLU A 686 3.60 31.51 13.33
N ALA A 687 3.53 32.30 14.41
CA ALA A 687 4.27 32.04 15.64
C ALA A 687 3.82 30.74 16.33
N GLU A 688 2.51 30.47 16.33
CA GLU A 688 1.95 29.20 16.79
C GLU A 688 2.52 28.03 15.97
N SER A 689 2.49 28.14 14.64
CA SER A 689 2.97 27.10 13.73
C SER A 689 4.45 26.79 13.94
N VAL A 690 5.29 27.84 14.09
CA VAL A 690 6.72 27.69 14.37
C VAL A 690 6.98 27.11 15.76
N GLY A 691 6.18 27.48 16.76
CA GLY A 691 6.23 26.89 18.10
C GLY A 691 5.94 25.38 18.10
N ILE A 692 4.93 24.95 17.33
CA ILE A 692 4.63 23.52 17.13
C ILE A 692 5.79 22.82 16.42
N LEU A 693 6.31 23.38 15.33
CA LEU A 693 7.48 22.84 14.61
C LEU A 693 8.72 22.78 15.49
N ARG A 694 8.86 23.66 16.48
CA ARG A 694 9.96 23.66 17.45
C ARG A 694 9.82 22.48 18.39
N MET A 695 8.65 22.30 19.00
CA MET A 695 8.35 21.16 19.87
C MET A 695 8.56 19.83 19.15
N LEU A 696 8.05 19.70 17.92
CA LEU A 696 8.24 18.48 17.12
C LEU A 696 9.73 18.20 16.88
N ASN A 697 10.52 19.22 16.56
CA ASN A 697 11.97 19.09 16.39
C ASN A 697 12.68 18.68 17.70
N CYS A 698 12.24 19.18 18.85
CA CYS A 698 12.81 18.82 20.16
C CYS A 698 12.48 17.37 20.56
N VAL A 699 11.21 17.02 20.61
CA VAL A 699 10.72 15.81 21.32
C VAL A 699 9.55 15.10 20.63
N GLN A 700 9.30 15.43 19.35
CA GLN A 700 8.17 14.91 18.58
C GLN A 700 6.84 15.16 19.33
N GLU A 701 6.05 14.10 19.56
CA GLU A 701 4.71 14.19 20.16
C GLU A 701 4.66 14.05 21.69
N THR A 702 5.82 13.97 22.37
CA THR A 702 5.84 13.57 23.79
C THR A 702 5.57 14.69 24.80
N ALA A 703 5.59 15.95 24.38
CA ALA A 703 5.32 17.11 25.25
C ALA A 703 3.96 17.08 25.97
N PRO A 704 2.81 16.80 25.31
CA PRO A 704 1.53 16.66 26.01
C PRO A 704 1.57 15.55 27.06
N HIS A 705 2.16 14.39 26.77
CA HIS A 705 2.28 13.31 27.75
C HIS A 705 3.11 13.71 28.96
N LYS A 706 4.18 14.49 28.75
CA LYS A 706 4.99 14.98 29.86
C LYS A 706 4.23 15.96 30.75
N LEU A 707 3.38 16.80 30.16
CA LEU A 707 2.47 17.67 30.91
C LEU A 707 1.41 16.87 31.65
N ASP A 708 0.89 15.78 31.08
CA ASP A 708 -0.13 14.93 31.72
C ASP A 708 0.38 14.32 33.04
N GLU A 709 1.68 14.05 33.14
CA GLU A 709 2.33 13.63 34.40
C GLU A 709 2.23 14.69 35.50
N TYR A 710 2.14 15.98 35.14
CA TYR A 710 2.09 17.11 36.08
C TYR A 710 0.67 17.61 36.33
N THR A 711 -0.17 17.63 35.29
CA THR A 711 -1.53 18.18 35.34
C THR A 711 -2.58 17.14 35.71
N HIS A 712 -2.31 15.86 35.39
CA HIS A 712 -3.29 14.77 35.40
C HIS A 712 -4.57 15.08 34.58
N ASP A 713 -4.46 15.97 33.60
CA ASP A 713 -5.57 16.43 32.76
C ASP A 713 -5.06 16.73 31.34
N SER A 714 -5.30 15.79 30.42
CA SER A 714 -4.82 15.89 29.05
C SER A 714 -5.39 17.07 28.28
N LEU A 715 -6.64 17.48 28.55
CA LEU A 715 -7.21 18.67 27.93
C LEU A 715 -6.46 19.92 28.39
N LYS A 716 -6.23 20.03 29.71
CA LYS A 716 -5.46 21.15 30.28
C LYS A 716 -4.03 21.20 29.73
N SER A 717 -3.35 20.06 29.64
CA SER A 717 -1.99 19.97 29.06
C SER A 717 -1.91 20.53 27.65
N ILE A 718 -2.87 20.17 26.79
CA ILE A 718 -2.91 20.65 25.40
C ILE A 718 -3.22 22.16 25.36
N GLN A 719 -4.17 22.63 26.16
CA GLN A 719 -4.49 24.06 26.27
C GLN A 719 -3.28 24.88 26.76
N MET A 720 -2.47 24.33 27.67
CA MET A 720 -1.22 24.97 28.10
C MET A 720 -0.22 25.11 26.96
N LEU A 721 -0.04 24.07 26.13
CA LEU A 721 0.85 24.12 24.97
C LEU A 721 0.42 25.19 23.97
N TYR A 722 -0.87 25.29 23.65
CA TYR A 722 -1.41 26.32 22.76
C TYR A 722 -1.15 27.75 23.23
N GLN A 723 -1.12 27.97 24.55
CA GLN A 723 -0.76 29.28 25.11
C GLN A 723 0.74 29.58 25.07
N VAL A 724 1.58 28.55 24.96
CA VAL A 724 3.03 28.65 25.01
C VAL A 724 3.66 28.69 23.61
N PHE A 725 3.11 27.98 22.62
CA PHE A 725 3.68 27.94 21.26
C PHE A 725 3.93 29.31 20.61
N PRO A 726 3.04 30.32 20.73
CA PRO A 726 3.26 31.62 20.12
C PRO A 726 4.42 32.42 20.76
N ILE A 727 4.95 31.98 21.90
CA ILE A 727 6.02 32.66 22.62
C ILE A 727 7.36 32.17 22.09
N SER A 728 8.18 33.05 21.50
CA SER A 728 9.51 32.66 21.01
C SER A 728 10.58 32.67 22.12
N SER A 729 10.44 33.55 23.10
CA SER A 729 11.41 33.74 24.18
C SER A 729 11.30 32.63 25.23
N ARG A 730 12.40 31.91 25.45
CA ARG A 730 12.53 30.89 26.51
C ARG A 730 12.17 31.43 27.90
N SER A 731 12.59 32.66 28.24
CA SER A 731 12.31 33.23 29.56
C SER A 731 10.83 33.56 29.74
N GLN A 732 10.17 34.08 28.71
CA GLN A 732 8.74 34.37 28.73
C GLN A 732 7.91 33.09 28.74
N ALA A 733 8.31 32.07 27.98
CA ALA A 733 7.65 30.76 27.99
C ALA A 733 7.76 30.09 29.36
N LEU A 734 8.92 30.20 30.02
CA LEU A 734 9.13 29.66 31.37
C LEU A 734 8.21 30.35 32.39
N GLN A 735 8.12 31.68 32.32
CA GLN A 735 7.19 32.44 33.15
C GLN A 735 5.73 32.03 32.87
N LYS A 736 5.37 31.87 31.58
CA LYS A 736 4.02 31.47 31.19
C LYS A 736 3.64 30.09 31.75
N TYR A 737 4.54 29.12 31.78
CA TYR A 737 4.29 27.83 32.42
C TYR A 737 4.03 27.97 33.93
N GLN A 738 4.77 28.83 34.63
CA GLN A 738 4.55 29.09 36.05
C GLN A 738 3.19 29.76 36.30
N GLU A 739 2.81 30.72 35.46
CA GLU A 739 1.48 31.35 35.49
C GLU A 739 0.36 30.34 35.26
N LEU A 740 0.61 29.30 34.46
CA LEU A 740 -0.31 28.20 34.20
C LEU A 740 -0.33 27.12 35.31
N GLY A 741 0.44 27.33 36.37
CA GLY A 741 0.40 26.51 37.59
C GLY A 741 1.48 25.44 37.71
N LEU A 742 2.52 25.46 36.87
CA LEU A 742 3.69 24.58 37.03
C LEU A 742 4.67 25.16 38.05
N THR A 743 5.32 24.28 38.80
CA THR A 743 6.50 24.64 39.60
C THR A 743 7.64 25.08 38.69
N LYS A 744 8.64 25.78 39.24
CA LYS A 744 9.79 26.24 38.48
C LYS A 744 10.53 25.06 37.84
N GLU A 745 10.72 23.98 38.58
CA GLU A 745 11.40 22.77 38.12
C GLU A 745 10.63 22.08 36.98
N GLN A 746 9.30 21.98 37.10
CA GLN A 746 8.46 21.44 36.02
C GLN A 746 8.49 22.33 34.78
N ALA A 747 8.47 23.66 34.95
CA ALA A 747 8.56 24.61 33.86
C ALA A 747 9.91 24.53 33.14
N GLU A 748 11.02 24.37 33.87
CA GLU A 748 12.35 24.16 33.29
C GLU A 748 12.41 22.89 32.44
N VAL A 749 11.80 21.79 32.89
CA VAL A 749 11.67 20.56 32.08
C VAL A 749 10.85 20.83 30.81
N MET A 750 9.70 21.49 30.92
CA MET A 750 8.84 21.76 29.76
C MET A 750 9.47 22.70 28.73
N ILE A 751 10.39 23.56 29.16
CA ILE A 751 11.16 24.42 28.26
C ILE A 751 12.10 23.60 27.38
N GLU A 752 12.67 22.50 27.85
CA GLU A 752 13.44 21.60 26.98
C GLU A 752 12.55 20.85 25.98
N TYR A 753 11.29 20.58 26.33
CA TYR A 753 10.34 19.91 25.44
C TYR A 753 9.78 20.83 24.35
N THR A 754 9.65 22.13 24.63
CA THR A 754 8.97 23.08 23.73
C THR A 754 9.90 24.14 23.11
N HIS A 755 11.05 24.39 23.72
CA HIS A 755 11.95 25.48 23.38
C HIS A 755 13.43 25.08 23.37
N CYS A 756 13.76 23.80 23.14
CA CYS A 756 15.16 23.34 23.04
C CYS A 756 16.01 24.22 22.11
N GLN A 757 17.31 24.32 22.41
CA GLN A 757 18.23 25.21 21.68
C GLN A 757 18.95 24.52 20.54
N ASP A 758 19.10 23.20 20.60
CA ASP A 758 19.86 22.37 19.67
C ASP A 758 19.00 21.96 18.47
N LEU A 759 18.29 22.91 17.84
CA LEU A 759 17.37 22.63 16.73
C LEU A 759 18.11 22.17 15.46
N LEU A 760 17.61 21.10 14.84
CA LEU A 760 18.04 20.69 13.50
C LEU A 760 17.48 21.66 12.46
N PRO A 761 18.21 21.94 11.36
CA PRO A 761 17.62 22.60 10.21
C PRO A 761 16.33 21.88 9.80
N ASN A 762 15.24 22.62 9.61
CA ASN A 762 13.93 22.06 9.28
C ASN A 762 13.50 22.55 7.90
N TYR A 763 13.28 21.62 6.98
CA TYR A 763 12.70 21.89 5.67
C TYR A 763 11.21 21.59 5.72
N TYR A 764 10.40 22.61 5.45
CA TYR A 764 8.95 22.50 5.39
C TYR A 764 8.50 22.46 3.93
N ILE A 765 7.76 21.43 3.53
CA ILE A 765 7.33 21.25 2.13
C ILE A 765 5.82 21.44 2.01
N THR A 766 5.41 22.28 1.06
CA THR A 766 4.02 22.48 0.64
C THR A 766 3.91 22.22 -0.85
N SER A 767 3.10 21.24 -1.26
CA SER A 767 2.98 20.82 -2.68
C SER A 767 1.53 20.79 -3.16
N ASP A 768 1.36 20.82 -4.48
CA ASP A 768 0.05 20.74 -5.15
C ASP A 768 -0.75 19.48 -4.77
N ASP A 769 -0.07 18.34 -4.59
CA ASP A 769 -0.66 17.08 -4.13
C ASP A 769 -1.37 17.18 -2.76
N MET A 770 -1.04 18.19 -1.96
CA MET A 770 -1.67 18.45 -0.66
C MET A 770 -3.00 19.20 -0.78
N VAL A 771 -3.26 19.89 -1.90
CA VAL A 771 -4.47 20.70 -2.10
C VAL A 771 -5.71 19.81 -2.10
N GLY A 772 -5.69 18.71 -2.85
CA GLY A 772 -6.78 17.72 -2.87
C GLY A 772 -6.97 16.98 -1.54
N LYS A 773 -6.00 17.06 -0.63
CA LYS A 773 -6.01 16.43 0.70
C LYS A 773 -6.33 17.41 1.82
N ALA A 774 -6.64 18.68 1.49
CA ALA A 774 -6.92 19.74 2.45
C ALA A 774 -8.00 19.39 3.47
N GLY A 775 -9.06 18.73 3.00
CA GLY A 775 -10.10 18.20 3.88
C GLY A 775 -9.56 17.36 5.04
N VAL A 776 -8.55 16.51 4.78
CA VAL A 776 -8.01 15.53 5.74
C VAL A 776 -7.06 16.20 6.73
N TRP A 777 -6.04 16.91 6.24
CA TRP A 777 -5.10 17.56 7.16
C TRP A 777 -5.71 18.77 7.87
N GLY A 778 -6.67 19.44 7.24
CA GLY A 778 -7.50 20.48 7.85
C GLY A 778 -8.43 19.92 8.91
N HIS A 779 -9.00 18.73 8.71
CA HIS A 779 -9.78 18.05 9.75
C HIS A 779 -8.96 17.77 11.01
N PHE A 780 -7.76 17.19 10.85
CA PHE A 780 -6.89 16.93 11.98
C PHE A 780 -6.31 18.20 12.59
N GLY A 781 -6.03 19.24 11.78
CA GLY A 781 -5.56 20.54 12.27
C GLY A 781 -6.62 21.37 13.00
N SER A 782 -7.90 21.14 12.74
CA SER A 782 -9.05 21.77 13.42
C SER A 782 -9.61 20.94 14.57
N TRP A 783 -8.92 19.88 14.99
CA TRP A 783 -9.37 18.99 16.03
C TRP A 783 -9.65 19.71 17.35
N ASP A 784 -10.90 19.66 17.80
CA ASP A 784 -11.35 20.29 19.03
C ASP A 784 -11.24 19.32 20.20
N PHE A 785 -10.23 19.54 21.06
CA PHE A 785 -10.01 18.68 22.22
C PHE A 785 -11.06 18.82 23.32
N GLU A 786 -11.78 19.94 23.41
CA GLU A 786 -12.89 20.08 24.35
C GLU A 786 -14.04 19.18 23.92
N LYS A 787 -14.46 19.30 22.65
CA LYS A 787 -15.47 18.41 22.07
C LYS A 787 -15.03 16.95 22.12
N SER A 788 -13.78 16.64 21.78
CA SER A 788 -13.27 15.27 21.87
C SER A 788 -13.38 14.72 23.29
N THR A 789 -13.02 15.53 24.30
CA THR A 789 -13.17 15.16 25.72
C THR A 789 -14.63 14.95 26.10
N MET A 790 -15.54 15.83 25.66
CA MET A 790 -16.99 15.67 25.86
C MET A 790 -17.48 14.37 25.24
N PHE A 791 -17.13 14.10 23.98
CA PHE A 791 -17.56 12.92 23.25
C PHE A 791 -17.05 11.64 23.92
N GLN A 792 -15.74 11.54 24.15
CA GLN A 792 -15.14 10.34 24.73
C GLN A 792 -15.69 10.01 26.12
N THR A 793 -15.89 11.04 26.94
CA THR A 793 -16.32 10.85 28.33
C THR A 793 -17.81 10.54 28.40
N THR A 794 -18.66 11.30 27.68
CA THR A 794 -20.11 11.26 27.86
C THR A 794 -20.84 10.26 26.95
N LYS A 795 -20.24 9.79 25.84
CA LYS A 795 -20.91 8.88 24.89
C LYS A 795 -21.41 7.59 25.53
N LYS A 796 -20.71 7.08 26.54
CA LYS A 796 -21.05 5.84 27.27
C LYS A 796 -21.72 6.08 28.62
N MET A 797 -21.88 7.33 29.04
CA MET A 797 -22.51 7.69 30.32
C MET A 797 -24.03 7.67 30.21
N SER A 798 -24.69 7.54 31.37
CA SER A 798 -26.12 7.81 31.47
C SER A 798 -26.38 9.29 31.13
N ARG A 799 -27.60 9.63 30.69
CA ARG A 799 -27.95 11.01 30.34
C ARG A 799 -27.78 11.97 31.52
N GLU A 800 -28.15 11.55 32.72
CA GLU A 800 -28.05 12.37 33.94
C GLU A 800 -26.59 12.62 34.32
N ASP A 801 -25.75 11.59 34.31
CA ASP A 801 -24.32 11.72 34.63
C ASP A 801 -23.58 12.55 33.58
N ALA A 802 -23.93 12.36 32.30
CA ALA A 802 -23.35 13.13 31.20
C ALA A 802 -23.68 14.63 31.31
N VAL A 803 -24.94 14.97 31.59
CA VAL A 803 -25.38 16.37 31.73
C VAL A 803 -24.68 17.01 32.92
N LYS A 804 -24.64 16.33 34.07
CA LYS A 804 -23.92 16.81 35.25
C LYS A 804 -22.44 17.05 34.95
N TYR A 805 -21.78 16.10 34.28
CA TYR A 805 -20.38 16.23 33.88
C TYR A 805 -20.15 17.45 32.96
N LEU A 806 -21.01 17.65 31.95
CA LEU A 806 -20.90 18.78 31.03
C LEU A 806 -21.07 20.12 31.74
N MET A 807 -22.00 20.20 32.70
CA MET A 807 -22.20 21.40 33.52
C MET A 807 -20.99 21.67 34.44
N GLU A 808 -20.49 20.65 35.14
CA GLU A 808 -19.40 20.79 36.10
C GLU A 808 -18.04 21.06 35.43
N LYS A 809 -17.72 20.34 34.35
CA LYS A 809 -16.40 20.41 33.69
C LYS A 809 -16.31 21.55 32.67
N PHE A 810 -17.39 21.84 31.95
CA PHE A 810 -17.40 22.82 30.85
C PHE A 810 -18.28 24.04 31.11
N GLY A 811 -18.89 24.15 32.30
CA GLY A 811 -19.68 25.33 32.68
C GLY A 811 -20.95 25.54 31.84
N MET A 812 -21.45 24.49 31.20
CA MET A 812 -22.66 24.56 30.37
C MET A 812 -23.92 24.76 31.21
N THR A 813 -24.94 25.40 30.63
CA THR A 813 -26.29 25.35 31.22
C THR A 813 -26.89 23.95 31.04
N GLU A 814 -27.88 23.60 31.86
CA GLU A 814 -28.56 22.30 31.77
C GLU A 814 -29.18 22.05 30.39
N GLU A 815 -29.77 23.09 29.79
CA GLU A 815 -30.33 23.03 28.42
C GLU A 815 -29.24 22.76 27.37
N GLN A 816 -28.11 23.47 27.44
CA GLN A 816 -26.97 23.26 26.55
C GLN A 816 -26.41 21.85 26.71
N ALA A 817 -26.19 21.41 27.95
CA ALA A 817 -25.68 20.08 28.24
C ALA A 817 -26.59 18.96 27.72
N HIS A 818 -27.92 19.12 27.84
CA HIS A 818 -28.88 18.18 27.25
C HIS A 818 -28.79 18.15 25.72
N LYS A 819 -28.73 19.32 25.07
CA LYS A 819 -28.61 19.42 23.62
C LYS A 819 -27.31 18.78 23.14
N THR A 820 -26.18 19.15 23.73
CA THR A 820 -24.84 18.62 23.42
C THR A 820 -24.78 17.11 23.60
N HIS A 821 -25.30 16.55 24.70
CA HIS A 821 -25.34 15.10 24.87
C HIS A 821 -26.20 14.41 23.80
N GLY A 822 -27.34 15.00 23.45
CA GLY A 822 -28.19 14.51 22.35
C GLY A 822 -27.45 14.46 21.00
N GLU A 823 -26.71 15.52 20.66
CA GLU A 823 -25.87 15.58 19.47
C GLU A 823 -24.76 14.53 19.50
N ILE A 824 -24.06 14.40 20.63
CA ILE A 824 -23.02 13.39 20.84
C ILE A 824 -23.58 11.98 20.61
N GLN A 825 -24.81 11.69 21.06
CA GLN A 825 -25.44 10.38 20.84
C GLN A 825 -25.76 10.13 19.36
N ALA A 826 -26.24 11.15 18.65
CA ALA A 826 -26.70 11.03 17.25
C ALA A 826 -25.55 11.06 16.21
N ALA A 827 -24.44 11.73 16.51
CA ALA A 827 -23.38 11.99 15.52
C ALA A 827 -22.30 10.91 15.46
N SER A 828 -21.62 10.84 14.31
CA SER A 828 -20.32 10.20 14.20
C SER A 828 -19.26 11.07 14.90
N GLY A 829 -18.36 10.45 15.68
CA GLY A 829 -17.42 11.18 16.52
C GLY A 829 -16.55 12.16 15.74
N ASP A 830 -15.95 11.70 14.63
CA ASP A 830 -15.07 12.52 13.79
C ASP A 830 -15.78 13.78 13.31
N GLN A 831 -16.97 13.65 12.71
CA GLN A 831 -17.69 14.79 12.12
C GLN A 831 -18.19 15.80 13.16
N TRP A 832 -18.52 15.36 14.37
CA TRP A 832 -19.00 16.25 15.42
C TRP A 832 -17.86 17.04 16.08
N ILE A 833 -16.70 16.39 16.24
CA ILE A 833 -15.52 16.98 16.88
C ILE A 833 -14.88 18.03 15.99
N ALA A 834 -14.67 17.74 14.70
CA ALA A 834 -13.96 18.65 13.81
C ALA A 834 -14.54 18.68 12.39
N PRO A 835 -14.54 19.86 11.73
CA PRO A 835 -14.97 20.00 10.33
C PRO A 835 -13.96 19.38 9.35
N TRP A 836 -14.26 19.42 8.05
CA TRP A 836 -13.38 18.98 6.96
C TRP A 836 -13.08 20.16 6.00
N PRO A 837 -12.38 21.21 6.47
CA PRO A 837 -12.15 22.41 5.67
C PRO A 837 -11.26 22.09 4.47
N GLY A 838 -11.52 22.71 3.31
CA GLY A 838 -10.74 22.47 2.11
C GLY A 838 -10.89 23.56 1.04
N TYR A 839 -10.17 23.39 -0.06
CA TYR A 839 -10.28 24.25 -1.23
C TYR A 839 -11.46 23.81 -2.10
N LEU A 840 -12.33 24.75 -2.44
CA LEU A 840 -13.56 24.50 -3.21
C LEU A 840 -13.32 24.59 -4.71
N THR A 841 -12.33 25.39 -5.13
CA THR A 841 -11.92 25.51 -6.53
C THR A 841 -10.41 25.50 -6.66
N SER A 842 -9.89 25.07 -7.81
CA SER A 842 -8.51 25.35 -8.21
C SER A 842 -8.33 26.85 -8.56
N PRO A 843 -7.10 27.39 -8.53
CA PRO A 843 -6.82 28.75 -8.98
C PRO A 843 -7.32 29.00 -10.40
N ARG A 844 -8.00 30.13 -10.61
CA ARG A 844 -8.50 30.58 -11.92
C ARG A 844 -8.19 32.05 -12.13
N ALA A 845 -7.98 32.46 -13.38
CA ALA A 845 -7.77 33.87 -13.72
C ALA A 845 -9.06 34.69 -13.56
N CYS A 846 -8.92 35.93 -13.10
CA CYS A 846 -9.97 36.94 -13.14
C CYS A 846 -9.84 37.81 -14.41
N GLU A 847 -10.96 38.32 -14.90
CA GLU A 847 -11.05 39.21 -16.05
C GLU A 847 -11.13 40.68 -15.60
N LYS A 848 -10.38 41.57 -16.25
CA LYS A 848 -10.43 43.01 -15.96
C LYS A 848 -11.72 43.61 -16.53
N LEU A 849 -12.57 44.17 -15.68
CA LEU A 849 -13.78 44.90 -16.11
C LEU A 849 -13.50 46.39 -16.29
N SER A 850 -12.74 46.98 -15.37
CA SER A 850 -12.29 48.38 -15.40
C SER A 850 -10.92 48.50 -14.72
N GLU A 851 -10.38 49.72 -14.57
CA GLU A 851 -9.13 49.91 -13.82
C GLU A 851 -9.22 49.39 -12.38
N ASN A 852 -10.39 49.49 -11.75
CA ASN A 852 -10.54 49.23 -10.31
C ASN A 852 -11.45 48.03 -10.02
N GLU A 853 -11.96 47.33 -11.04
CA GLU A 853 -12.86 46.19 -10.89
C GLU A 853 -12.42 45.00 -11.74
N ILE A 854 -12.47 43.83 -11.12
CA ILE A 854 -12.22 42.53 -11.77
C ILE A 854 -13.43 41.61 -11.58
N SER A 855 -13.69 40.76 -12.56
CA SER A 855 -14.68 39.68 -12.51
C SER A 855 -13.98 38.33 -12.35
N CYS A 856 -14.38 37.57 -11.34
CA CYS A 856 -13.82 36.28 -11.01
C CYS A 856 -14.95 35.24 -11.04
N GLN A 857 -14.93 34.33 -12.03
CA GLN A 857 -16.02 33.37 -12.23
C GLN A 857 -15.71 32.03 -11.57
N ALA A 858 -16.38 31.75 -10.43
CA ALA A 858 -16.25 30.48 -9.75
C ALA A 858 -17.25 29.47 -10.32
N GLN A 859 -16.82 28.23 -10.55
CA GLN A 859 -17.71 27.15 -10.97
C GLN A 859 -17.88 26.19 -9.79
N SER A 860 -19.10 26.08 -9.29
CA SER A 860 -19.45 25.21 -8.16
C SER A 860 -20.76 24.48 -8.46
N ASN A 861 -20.76 23.15 -8.29
CA ASN A 861 -21.90 22.21 -8.44
C ASN A 861 -23.11 22.73 -9.23
N GLY A 862 -22.95 22.90 -10.54
CA GLY A 862 -24.05 23.14 -11.49
C GLY A 862 -24.32 24.60 -11.89
N GLY A 863 -23.54 25.57 -11.39
CA GLY A 863 -23.66 26.99 -11.78
C GLY A 863 -22.33 27.75 -11.80
N ILE A 864 -22.34 28.92 -12.44
CA ILE A 864 -21.26 29.92 -12.40
C ILE A 864 -21.66 30.97 -11.37
N ILE A 865 -20.80 31.21 -10.38
CA ILE A 865 -20.92 32.30 -9.41
C ILE A 865 -19.98 33.42 -9.87
N PRO A 866 -20.48 34.43 -10.58
CA PRO A 866 -19.70 35.60 -10.94
C PRO A 866 -19.47 36.49 -9.71
N LEU A 867 -18.20 36.69 -9.35
CA LEU A 867 -17.79 37.57 -8.25
C LEU A 867 -17.17 38.84 -8.85
N LYS A 868 -17.69 40.01 -8.50
CA LYS A 868 -17.02 41.28 -8.79
C LYS A 868 -16.20 41.69 -7.58
N ILE A 869 -14.93 42.02 -7.81
CA ILE A 869 -14.02 42.48 -6.77
C ILE A 869 -13.53 43.88 -7.15
N ASN A 870 -13.75 44.85 -6.26
CA ASN A 870 -13.16 46.17 -6.39
C ASN A 870 -11.78 46.15 -5.72
N ILE A 871 -10.71 46.41 -6.48
CA ILE A 871 -9.33 46.27 -5.99
C ILE A 871 -8.85 47.44 -5.12
N ASP A 872 -9.52 48.59 -5.17
CA ASP A 872 -9.18 49.73 -4.31
C ASP A 872 -9.79 49.57 -2.91
N THR A 873 -11.08 49.20 -2.88
CA THR A 873 -11.83 49.06 -1.63
C THR A 873 -11.76 47.64 -1.07
N MET A 874 -11.28 46.67 -1.85
CA MET A 874 -11.28 45.25 -1.55
C MET A 874 -12.66 44.72 -1.17
N THR A 875 -13.72 45.17 -1.86
CA THR A 875 -15.09 44.67 -1.67
C THR A 875 -15.44 43.60 -2.70
N VAL A 876 -16.20 42.59 -2.28
CA VAL A 876 -16.70 41.52 -3.16
C VAL A 876 -18.22 41.63 -3.26
N THR A 877 -18.77 41.53 -4.47
CA THR A 877 -20.22 41.40 -4.72
C THR A 877 -20.50 40.20 -5.61
N VAL A 878 -21.61 39.50 -5.36
CA VAL A 878 -22.06 38.36 -6.15
C VAL A 878 -23.02 38.87 -7.22
N GLU A 879 -22.70 38.74 -8.52
CA GLU A 879 -23.60 39.28 -9.55
C GLU A 879 -24.93 38.49 -9.57
N GLY A 880 -26.03 39.23 -9.55
CA GLY A 880 -27.38 38.67 -9.61
C GLY A 880 -28.02 38.35 -8.27
N ASN A 881 -27.31 38.51 -7.15
CA ASN A 881 -27.90 38.45 -5.80
C ASN A 881 -27.14 39.34 -4.81
N ASP A 882 -27.66 40.54 -4.57
CA ASP A 882 -27.05 41.53 -3.68
C ASP A 882 -27.22 41.19 -2.17
N GLU A 883 -28.05 40.20 -1.82
CA GLU A 883 -28.30 39.80 -0.43
C GLU A 883 -27.24 38.81 0.10
N VAL A 884 -26.47 38.20 -0.81
CA VAL A 884 -25.55 37.11 -0.50
C VAL A 884 -24.10 37.55 -0.74
N THR A 885 -23.23 37.24 0.23
CA THR A 885 -21.80 37.59 0.20
C THR A 885 -20.91 36.42 0.57
N VAL A 886 -19.62 36.58 0.32
CA VAL A 886 -18.55 35.66 0.74
C VAL A 886 -18.22 35.85 2.21
N ASN A 887 -17.71 34.83 2.88
CA ASN A 887 -17.34 34.93 4.30
C ASN A 887 -16.24 35.96 4.51
N SER A 888 -15.23 35.94 3.64
CA SER A 888 -14.13 36.90 3.66
C SER A 888 -13.40 36.97 2.30
N LEU A 889 -12.67 38.06 2.10
CA LEU A 889 -11.66 38.22 1.05
C LEU A 889 -10.28 38.24 1.69
N VAL A 890 -9.42 37.31 1.28
CA VAL A 890 -8.03 37.18 1.71
C VAL A 890 -7.13 37.65 0.57
N TYR A 891 -6.23 38.58 0.84
CA TYR A 891 -5.36 39.17 -0.18
C TYR A 891 -4.01 39.61 0.43
N PRO A 892 -2.90 39.48 -0.31
CA PRO A 892 -1.60 39.96 0.14
C PRO A 892 -1.50 41.50 0.05
N THR A 893 -0.72 42.08 0.95
CA THR A 893 -0.34 43.51 0.95
C THR A 893 1.13 43.63 1.37
N PRO A 894 1.79 44.80 1.20
CA PRO A 894 3.14 45.02 1.72
C PRO A 894 3.28 44.86 3.25
N SER A 895 2.17 44.92 3.98
CA SER A 895 2.14 44.67 5.43
C SER A 895 1.94 43.20 5.80
N GLY A 896 1.73 42.33 4.81
CA GLY A 896 1.38 40.92 4.94
C GLY A 896 -0.02 40.59 4.40
N VAL A 897 -0.48 39.37 4.64
CA VAL A 897 -1.80 38.88 4.18
C VAL A 897 -2.91 39.44 5.05
N GLN A 898 -3.84 40.18 4.44
CA GLN A 898 -4.99 40.81 5.07
C GLN A 898 -6.27 40.00 4.83
N VAL A 899 -7.23 40.16 5.73
CA VAL A 899 -8.56 39.57 5.61
C VAL A 899 -9.60 40.65 5.80
N LYS A 900 -10.53 40.73 4.85
CA LYS A 900 -11.74 41.55 4.98
C LYS A 900 -12.94 40.64 5.11
N GLU A 901 -13.59 40.68 6.26
CA GLU A 901 -14.85 39.97 6.49
C GLU A 901 -16.03 40.77 5.98
N PHE A 902 -17.10 40.08 5.59
CA PHE A 902 -18.33 40.69 5.12
C PHE A 902 -19.53 40.30 6.01
N GLU A 903 -20.42 41.26 6.20
CA GLU A 903 -21.70 41.09 6.89
C GLU A 903 -22.82 40.82 5.86
N GLY A 904 -23.79 39.98 6.22
CA GLY A 904 -24.89 39.56 5.33
C GLY A 904 -25.09 38.04 5.31
N GLU A 905 -25.90 37.56 4.36
CA GLU A 905 -26.11 36.13 4.14
C GLU A 905 -24.86 35.52 3.48
N LYS A 906 -24.24 34.51 4.10
CA LYS A 906 -22.93 33.99 3.69
C LYS A 906 -23.07 32.74 2.82
N VAL A 907 -22.33 32.67 1.71
CA VAL A 907 -22.25 31.45 0.86
C VAL A 907 -21.49 30.29 1.49
N GLY A 908 -20.83 30.50 2.64
CA GLY A 908 -20.01 29.48 3.31
C GLY A 908 -18.61 29.30 2.71
N ALA A 909 -18.14 30.25 1.90
CA ALA A 909 -16.83 30.24 1.25
C ALA A 909 -16.14 31.61 1.37
N SER A 910 -14.82 31.60 1.45
CA SER A 910 -13.97 32.79 1.36
C SER A 910 -13.24 32.82 0.02
N VAL A 911 -12.93 34.03 -0.44
CA VAL A 911 -12.15 34.27 -1.67
C VAL A 911 -10.71 34.49 -1.29
N VAL A 912 -9.79 33.76 -1.92
CA VAL A 912 -8.35 34.05 -1.84
C VAL A 912 -7.94 34.68 -3.16
N LEU A 913 -7.50 35.93 -3.11
CA LEU A 913 -7.01 36.68 -4.27
C LEU A 913 -5.49 36.51 -4.38
N ILE A 914 -5.04 36.02 -5.53
CA ILE A 914 -3.66 35.62 -5.79
C ILE A 914 -3.09 36.54 -6.87
N PRO A 915 -2.11 37.41 -6.56
CA PRO A 915 -1.45 38.23 -7.56
C PRO A 915 -0.76 37.38 -8.63
N ASN A 916 -0.86 37.78 -9.90
CA ASN A 916 -0.24 37.12 -11.04
C ASN A 916 0.24 38.18 -12.05
N GLY A 917 1.36 38.83 -11.75
CA GLY A 917 1.83 40.00 -12.49
C GLY A 917 0.84 41.16 -12.37
N GLU A 918 0.41 41.74 -13.50
CA GLU A 918 -0.62 42.80 -13.55
C GLU A 918 -2.06 42.26 -13.45
N ARG A 919 -2.23 40.94 -13.33
CA ARG A 919 -3.54 40.27 -13.23
C ARG A 919 -3.70 39.60 -11.89
N TYR A 920 -4.92 39.14 -11.63
CA TYR A 920 -5.24 38.34 -10.44
C TYR A 920 -5.76 36.98 -10.85
N ASN A 921 -5.29 35.96 -10.15
CA ASN A 921 -5.98 34.70 -10.02
C ASN A 921 -6.79 34.71 -8.73
N PHE A 922 -7.74 33.79 -8.60
CA PHE A 922 -8.48 33.59 -7.36
C PHE A 922 -8.82 32.12 -7.16
N LEU A 923 -9.13 31.76 -5.91
CA LEU A 923 -9.78 30.50 -5.58
C LEU A 923 -10.80 30.69 -4.46
N LEU A 924 -11.73 29.75 -4.37
CA LEU A 924 -12.65 29.63 -3.24
C LEU A 924 -12.14 28.59 -2.26
N ALA A 925 -12.21 28.92 -0.98
CA ALA A 925 -11.78 28.04 0.10
C ALA A 925 -12.74 28.12 1.29
N ASP A 926 -12.76 27.08 2.11
CA ASP A 926 -13.34 27.15 3.45
C ASP A 926 -12.70 28.31 4.25
N PRO A 927 -13.45 29.06 5.08
CA PRO A 927 -12.90 30.15 5.89
C PRO A 927 -11.68 29.75 6.74
N LEU A 928 -11.64 28.54 7.30
CA LEU A 928 -10.49 28.04 8.07
C LEU A 928 -9.25 27.87 7.18
N GLN A 929 -9.46 27.62 5.90
CA GLN A 929 -8.39 27.37 4.94
C GLN A 929 -7.87 28.65 4.29
N ALA A 930 -8.72 29.65 4.12
CA ALA A 930 -8.45 30.83 3.30
C ALA A 930 -7.23 31.65 3.74
N LYS A 931 -6.96 31.73 5.05
CA LYS A 931 -5.80 32.46 5.62
C LYS A 931 -4.76 31.53 6.28
N SER A 932 -4.91 30.22 6.09
CA SER A 932 -4.02 29.21 6.68
C SER A 932 -2.56 29.39 6.24
N MET A 933 -1.62 28.87 7.04
CA MET A 933 -0.19 28.84 6.69
C MET A 933 0.05 28.13 5.35
N PHE A 934 -0.67 27.05 5.04
CA PHE A 934 -0.55 26.42 3.72
C PHE A 934 -0.96 27.39 2.60
N THR A 935 -2.05 28.14 2.74
CA THR A 935 -2.44 29.15 1.73
C THR A 935 -1.39 30.23 1.58
N LYS A 936 -0.84 30.74 2.69
CA LYS A 936 0.21 31.76 2.65
C LYS A 936 1.47 31.26 1.95
N LEU A 937 1.96 30.08 2.33
CA LEU A 937 3.20 29.52 1.78
C LEU A 937 3.00 29.07 0.32
N PHE A 938 1.95 28.31 0.02
CA PHE A 938 1.77 27.70 -1.29
C PHE A 938 1.12 28.62 -2.33
N PHE A 939 -0.07 29.16 -2.06
CA PHE A 939 -0.81 29.95 -3.04
C PHE A 939 -0.36 31.40 -3.10
N LEU A 940 0.09 31.96 -1.98
CA LEU A 940 0.58 33.33 -1.88
C LEU A 940 2.10 33.40 -1.81
N ASN A 941 2.83 32.35 -2.20
CA ASN A 941 4.29 32.37 -2.33
C ASN A 941 5.06 32.89 -1.08
N GLY A 942 4.55 32.62 0.12
CA GLY A 942 5.15 33.06 1.37
C GLY A 942 4.90 34.53 1.75
N GLU A 943 4.03 35.23 1.03
CA GLU A 943 3.66 36.62 1.32
C GLU A 943 3.29 36.83 2.79
N GLY A 944 3.94 37.80 3.43
CA GLY A 944 3.72 38.14 4.83
C GLY A 944 4.24 37.12 5.85
N SER A 945 4.96 36.07 5.43
CA SER A 945 5.68 35.18 6.35
C SER A 945 7.07 35.73 6.68
N LYS A 946 7.52 35.49 7.93
CA LYS A 946 8.83 35.91 8.45
C LYS A 946 9.71 34.75 8.92
N CYS A 947 9.08 33.61 9.18
CA CYS A 947 9.70 32.45 9.77
C CYS A 947 9.94 31.34 8.74
N PHE A 948 9.57 31.55 7.47
CA PHE A 948 9.72 30.58 6.40
C PHE A 948 10.50 31.19 5.24
N GLN A 949 11.73 30.74 5.05
CA GLN A 949 12.57 31.18 3.94
C GLN A 949 12.39 30.26 2.75
N LYS A 950 12.03 30.79 1.59
CA LYS A 950 11.94 29.99 0.37
C LYS A 950 13.31 29.40 0.01
N PHE A 951 13.38 28.08 -0.10
CA PHE A 951 14.60 27.32 -0.39
C PHE A 951 14.62 26.76 -1.82
N ASP A 952 13.50 26.27 -2.30
CA ASP A 952 13.35 25.75 -3.66
C ASP A 952 11.89 25.85 -4.12
N GLU A 953 11.72 25.95 -5.43
CA GLU A 953 10.43 25.83 -6.11
C GLU A 953 10.61 24.99 -7.37
N ARG A 954 9.74 24.00 -7.55
CA ARG A 954 9.73 23.13 -8.73
C ARG A 954 8.33 23.05 -9.29
N ASN A 955 8.21 23.26 -10.60
CA ASN A 955 6.94 23.10 -11.30
C ASN A 955 6.76 21.64 -11.72
N LEU A 956 5.55 21.13 -11.55
CA LEU A 956 5.12 19.84 -12.03
C LEU A 956 4.73 19.97 -13.51
N VAL A 957 4.91 18.88 -14.26
CA VAL A 957 4.47 18.75 -15.65
C VAL A 957 2.96 18.98 -15.80
N THR A 958 2.20 18.64 -14.77
CA THR A 958 0.74 18.82 -14.69
C THR A 958 0.32 20.26 -14.40
N GLY A 959 1.27 21.20 -14.22
CA GLY A 959 1.02 22.61 -13.93
C GLY A 959 0.95 22.99 -12.45
N GLY A 960 1.12 22.01 -11.54
CA GLY A 960 1.25 22.26 -10.09
C GLY A 960 2.68 22.67 -9.68
N ALA A 961 2.92 22.85 -8.38
CA ALA A 961 4.23 23.19 -7.85
C ALA A 961 4.57 22.43 -6.56
N ILE A 962 5.87 22.35 -6.25
CA ILE A 962 6.42 21.91 -4.97
C ILE A 962 7.24 23.06 -4.41
N MET A 963 6.83 23.60 -3.26
CA MET A 963 7.54 24.66 -2.57
C MET A 963 8.23 24.11 -1.33
N THR A 964 9.53 24.36 -1.24
CA THR A 964 10.35 23.97 -0.08
C THR A 964 10.80 25.22 0.66
N TRP A 965 10.63 25.21 1.98
CA TRP A 965 10.94 26.31 2.88
C TRP A 965 11.94 25.86 3.94
N LYS A 966 12.87 26.73 4.34
CA LYS A 966 13.66 26.55 5.57
C LYS A 966 12.97 27.31 6.70
N VAL A 967 12.74 26.64 7.83
CA VAL A 967 12.12 27.24 9.01
C VAL A 967 13.16 28.06 9.78
N ASP A 968 12.93 29.38 9.90
CA ASP A 968 13.65 30.28 10.80
C ASP A 968 12.89 30.39 12.13
N TYR A 969 13.36 29.66 13.13
CA TYR A 969 12.77 29.65 14.48
C TYR A 969 12.91 30.98 15.23
N SER A 970 13.73 31.92 14.74
CA SER A 970 13.87 33.27 15.28
C SER A 970 12.93 34.28 14.62
N CYS A 971 12.33 33.94 13.47
CA CYS A 971 11.46 34.81 12.68
C CYS A 971 12.09 36.19 12.40
N SER A 972 13.39 36.19 12.16
CA SER A 972 14.20 37.41 12.06
C SER A 972 14.15 38.08 10.69
N GLN A 973 13.51 37.43 9.72
CA GLN A 973 13.43 37.92 8.34
C GLN A 973 12.47 39.11 8.21
N GLY A 974 12.78 40.01 7.28
CA GLY A 974 11.81 41.02 6.83
C GLY A 974 10.61 40.34 6.14
N ASN A 975 9.46 41.01 6.11
CA ASN A 975 8.29 40.50 5.38
C ASN A 975 8.69 40.17 3.92
N ILE A 976 8.38 38.96 3.47
CA ILE A 976 8.37 38.65 2.05
C ILE A 976 7.19 39.43 1.44
N VAL A 977 7.51 40.37 0.54
CA VAL A 977 6.55 41.16 -0.24
C VAL A 977 7.04 41.20 -1.68
N GLN A 978 6.26 40.65 -2.61
CA GLN A 978 6.49 40.68 -4.05
C GLN A 978 5.70 41.78 -4.76
#